data_AF-W6YH29-F1
#
_entry.id   AF-W6YH29-F1
#
_cell.length_a   1.000
_cell.length_b   1.000
_cell.length_c   1.000
_cell.angle_alpha   90.00
_cell.angle_beta   90.00
_cell.angle_gamma   90.00
#
_symmetry.space_group_name_H-M   'P 1'
#
loop_
_entity.id
_entity.type
_entity.pdbx_description
1 polymer ?
#
loop_
_entity_poly.entity_id
_entity_poly.type
_entity_poly.pdbx_seq_one_letter_code
_entity_poly.pdbx_strand_id
1 'polypeptide(L)'
;MELSNSERNPNAPLRLLSLDGGGVRGLSSLLVLETLMENIALEEKRLGRRAMNNHEPLKPCDYFDLIGGTSTGGIIAIMLSRLRLDCKQCIAVYSKLAEQIFKHDRSLKLFGMKVPTGASRFSGAVLANAIKTALKDLGFDPDELMWDEALFEEVEEANELPRDSIWADAAPDLVLTESPLATMKNSLASLESGPPLSTTSTTRPSSTLYSSSPFTPKAPTRSPTWKLHKRQSVHRKANAKGCRGFVLTSLKNALGLPRILSTYDPNDRTTRIWEALRATSAAPTFFEEMQFGTPKVTYLDGGVGFNNPCAEVDYAAKALWENRSIGVIVSVGTGLQSIPSVKKMASWLPFGLGTDISIASALTGMATSTARVDNEMKRMYSNSDTKYFRFDVDRGLADVSLEQWMKEDEMASLTELYMNDGQQIRAARDFGERMAKLSALPPKFEISATQFAVGMSGTRKLDDSFKLVHVDFKSGMPIGTGLDTLSLSPPNRSTSPTGEGGLALDDNGRLRKIYPVAADLDHDGRREEAAVYQCLHADNICLRSIKTGIPQGKYKVTFLVSFHSSDHTPPRDVIFSVGKPYDAENFATRFVDVKITPDVAAVLLQPDAIRVRVGSRRYEEYKGKGWVEIQGDIEISVGLDGALGFLVSKRYKKDVFVDGWSFGGVRLEPVFGSSVVGSPRIV
;
A
#
# COMPACT_ATOMS: atom_id res chain seq x y z
N MET A 1 6.42 3.90 -24.04
CA MET A 1 6.88 3.22 -22.80
C MET A 1 5.66 2.81 -22.01
N GLU A 2 5.55 1.53 -21.70
CA GLU A 2 4.47 1.00 -20.86
C GLU A 2 4.60 1.55 -19.44
N LEU A 3 3.72 2.50 -19.08
CA LEU A 3 3.56 3.03 -17.73
C LEU A 3 2.95 2.00 -16.74
N SER A 4 2.75 0.74 -17.18
CA SER A 4 2.14 -0.36 -16.42
C SER A 4 3.13 -1.17 -15.57
N ASN A 5 4.42 -0.85 -15.66
CA ASN A 5 5.51 -1.39 -14.82
C ASN A 5 5.78 -0.51 -13.59
N SER A 6 4.75 0.10 -13.00
CA SER A 6 4.91 0.73 -11.69
C SER A 6 5.18 -0.33 -10.63
N GLU A 7 6.45 -0.60 -10.36
CA GLU A 7 6.88 -1.29 -9.15
C GLU A 7 6.19 -0.59 -7.96
N ARG A 8 5.30 -1.27 -7.24
CA ARG A 8 4.66 -0.67 -6.06
C ARG A 8 5.76 -0.27 -5.09
N ASN A 9 5.83 1.00 -4.71
CA ASN A 9 6.75 1.49 -3.69
C ASN A 9 6.61 0.61 -2.42
N PRO A 10 7.65 -0.12 -1.99
CA PRO A 10 7.56 -1.05 -0.87
C PRO A 10 7.23 -0.36 0.46
N ASN A 11 7.47 0.96 0.53
CA ASN A 11 7.18 1.81 1.69
C ASN A 11 5.86 2.58 1.55
N ALA A 12 5.09 2.38 0.48
CA ALA A 12 3.80 3.04 0.33
C ALA A 12 2.84 2.61 1.45
N PRO A 13 1.90 3.48 1.86
CA PRO A 13 0.85 3.12 2.79
C PRO A 13 0.00 1.95 2.29
N LEU A 14 -0.44 1.09 3.19
CA LEU A 14 -1.26 -0.08 2.89
C LEU A 14 -2.68 0.32 2.50
N ARG A 15 -3.25 -0.44 1.56
CA ARG A 15 -4.63 -0.32 1.12
C ARG A 15 -5.37 -1.61 1.44
N LEU A 16 -6.41 -1.51 2.26
CA LEU A 16 -7.12 -2.66 2.81
C LEU A 16 -8.57 -2.69 2.33
N LEU A 17 -9.05 -3.89 1.95
CA LEU A 17 -10.44 -4.14 1.58
C LEU A 17 -11.06 -5.18 2.52
N SER A 18 -12.21 -4.84 3.10
CA SER A 18 -13.02 -5.69 3.96
C SER A 18 -14.39 -5.92 3.33
N LEU A 19 -14.84 -7.18 3.26
CA LEU A 19 -16.11 -7.57 2.66
C LEU A 19 -16.99 -8.33 3.65
N ASP A 20 -18.18 -7.80 3.92
CA ASP A 20 -19.10 -8.37 4.89
C ASP A 20 -19.79 -9.66 4.42
N GLY A 21 -20.25 -10.46 5.38
CA GLY A 21 -21.16 -11.57 5.13
C GLY A 21 -22.61 -11.14 4.94
N GLY A 22 -23.36 -11.84 4.07
CA GLY A 22 -24.75 -11.46 3.80
C GLY A 22 -25.59 -12.32 2.84
N GLY A 23 -25.16 -13.54 2.48
CA GLY A 23 -25.86 -14.42 1.54
C GLY A 23 -25.94 -13.80 0.14
N VAL A 24 -27.06 -13.95 -0.58
CA VAL A 24 -27.26 -13.43 -1.95
C VAL A 24 -26.94 -11.94 -2.13
N ARG A 25 -27.05 -11.15 -1.05
CA ARG A 25 -26.81 -9.70 -1.04
C ARG A 25 -25.34 -9.31 -1.28
N GLY A 26 -24.41 -10.27 -1.32
CA GLY A 26 -23.03 -10.01 -1.76
C GLY A 26 -22.93 -9.43 -3.17
N LEU A 27 -23.96 -9.61 -4.01
CA LEU A 27 -24.04 -8.92 -5.30
C LEU A 27 -23.99 -7.39 -5.14
N SER A 28 -24.69 -6.85 -4.13
CA SER A 28 -24.66 -5.42 -3.83
C SER A 28 -23.24 -4.96 -3.48
N SER A 29 -22.50 -5.74 -2.69
CA SER A 29 -21.10 -5.43 -2.36
C SER A 29 -20.20 -5.44 -3.60
N LEU A 30 -20.43 -6.34 -4.55
CA LEU A 30 -19.71 -6.37 -5.81
C LEU A 30 -20.01 -5.17 -6.71
N LEU A 31 -21.28 -4.75 -6.80
CA LEU A 31 -21.69 -3.57 -7.55
C LEU A 31 -21.10 -2.28 -6.95
N VAL A 32 -21.14 -2.15 -5.62
CA VAL A 32 -20.45 -1.04 -4.92
C VAL A 32 -18.97 -1.05 -5.25
N LEU A 33 -18.30 -2.20 -5.13
CA LEU A 33 -16.87 -2.30 -5.41
C LEU A 33 -16.54 -2.01 -6.88
N GLU A 34 -17.37 -2.44 -7.83
CA GLU A 34 -17.25 -2.09 -9.24
C GLU A 34 -17.24 -0.57 -9.44
N THR A 35 -18.24 0.14 -8.88
CA THR A 35 -18.28 1.61 -8.92
C THR A 35 -17.03 2.23 -8.31
N LEU A 36 -16.53 1.70 -7.19
CA LEU A 36 -15.29 2.19 -6.56
C LEU A 36 -14.07 1.99 -7.46
N MET A 37 -13.94 0.82 -8.10
CA MET A 37 -12.85 0.55 -9.05
C MET A 37 -12.94 1.43 -10.29
N GLU A 38 -14.14 1.73 -10.79
CA GLU A 38 -14.36 2.68 -11.88
C GLU A 38 -13.92 4.10 -11.50
N ASN A 39 -14.22 4.55 -10.28
CA ASN A 39 -13.74 5.84 -9.77
C ASN A 39 -12.20 5.90 -9.72
N ILE A 40 -11.53 4.81 -9.33
CA ILE A 40 -10.06 4.72 -9.40
C ILE A 40 -9.58 4.87 -10.86
N ALA A 41 -10.19 4.13 -11.80
CA ALA A 41 -9.81 4.19 -13.21
C ALA A 41 -10.00 5.59 -13.81
N LEU A 42 -11.06 6.30 -13.42
CA LEU A 42 -11.31 7.69 -13.82
C LEU A 42 -10.23 8.64 -13.28
N GLU A 43 -9.85 8.51 -12.01
CA GLU A 43 -8.78 9.33 -11.43
C GLU A 43 -7.41 9.01 -12.03
N GLU A 44 -7.11 7.75 -12.37
CA GLU A 44 -5.89 7.40 -13.10
C GLU A 44 -5.85 8.01 -14.50
N LYS A 45 -7.00 8.07 -15.20
CA LYS A 45 -7.12 8.79 -16.49
C LYS A 45 -6.87 10.28 -16.31
N ARG A 46 -7.47 10.90 -15.28
CA ARG A 46 -7.27 12.31 -14.96
C ARG A 46 -5.82 12.65 -14.63
N LEU A 47 -5.10 11.72 -13.99
CA LEU A 47 -3.68 11.84 -13.66
C LEU A 47 -2.74 11.41 -14.80
N GLY A 48 -3.27 11.06 -15.98
CA GLY A 48 -2.47 10.66 -17.15
C GLY A 48 -1.78 9.30 -17.05
N ARG A 49 -2.15 8.46 -16.08
CA ARG A 49 -1.56 7.12 -15.88
C ARG A 49 -2.25 6.04 -16.68
N ARG A 50 -3.49 6.31 -17.03
CA ARG A 50 -4.30 5.42 -17.85
C ARG A 50 -4.71 6.18 -19.11
N ALA A 51 -4.48 5.56 -20.26
CA ALA A 51 -4.90 6.15 -21.53
C ALA A 51 -6.42 6.36 -21.55
N MET A 52 -6.87 7.49 -22.10
CA MET A 52 -8.30 7.85 -22.13
C MET A 52 -9.15 6.79 -22.83
N ASN A 53 -8.60 6.15 -23.86
CA ASN A 53 -9.23 5.08 -24.64
C ASN A 53 -9.13 3.68 -23.99
N ASN A 54 -8.45 3.53 -22.86
CA ASN A 54 -8.36 2.24 -22.17
C ASN A 54 -9.61 2.02 -21.29
N HIS A 55 -10.38 0.98 -21.60
CA HIS A 55 -11.62 0.59 -20.92
C HIS A 55 -11.54 -0.76 -20.18
N GLU A 56 -10.35 -1.36 -20.08
CA GLU A 56 -10.14 -2.63 -19.37
C GLU A 56 -10.51 -2.53 -17.86
N PRO A 57 -11.35 -3.43 -17.32
CA PRO A 57 -11.66 -3.41 -15.90
C PRO A 57 -10.39 -3.51 -15.02
N LEU A 58 -10.34 -2.73 -13.95
CA LEU A 58 -9.27 -2.84 -12.97
C LEU A 58 -9.49 -4.07 -12.09
N LYS A 59 -8.40 -4.78 -11.77
CA LYS A 59 -8.43 -5.91 -10.85
C LYS A 59 -8.20 -5.44 -9.42
N PRO A 60 -9.11 -5.70 -8.46
CA PRO A 60 -8.93 -5.28 -7.08
C PRO A 60 -7.60 -5.73 -6.44
N CYS A 61 -7.10 -6.93 -6.77
CA CYS A 61 -5.80 -7.40 -6.27
C CYS A 61 -4.61 -6.52 -6.67
N ASP A 62 -4.75 -5.71 -7.74
CA ASP A 62 -3.73 -4.78 -8.20
C ASP A 62 -3.77 -3.42 -7.48
N TYR A 63 -4.81 -3.18 -6.66
CA TYR A 63 -5.00 -1.95 -5.91
C TYR A 63 -4.99 -2.13 -4.40
N PHE A 64 -5.36 -3.31 -3.92
CA PHE A 64 -5.29 -3.62 -2.49
C PHE A 64 -4.03 -4.41 -2.16
N ASP A 65 -3.55 -4.26 -0.93
CA ASP A 65 -2.45 -5.04 -0.39
C ASP A 65 -2.97 -6.26 0.39
N LEU A 66 -4.17 -6.12 1.00
CA LEU A 66 -4.87 -7.18 1.72
C LEU A 66 -6.38 -7.09 1.46
N ILE A 67 -6.99 -8.22 1.13
CA ILE A 67 -8.44 -8.39 0.99
C ILE A 67 -8.90 -9.47 1.98
N GLY A 68 -9.84 -9.12 2.86
CA GLY A 68 -10.47 -10.07 3.79
C GLY A 68 -11.98 -10.09 3.66
N GLY A 69 -12.57 -11.25 3.91
CA GLY A 69 -14.02 -11.41 3.81
C GLY A 69 -14.61 -12.45 4.74
N THR A 70 -15.90 -12.30 5.05
CA THR A 70 -16.69 -13.24 5.85
C THR A 70 -17.86 -13.80 5.04
N SER A 71 -18.14 -15.10 5.15
CA SER A 71 -19.24 -15.78 4.47
C SER A 71 -19.22 -15.49 2.96
N THR A 72 -20.32 -15.00 2.38
CA THR A 72 -20.34 -14.50 0.99
C THR A 72 -19.19 -13.53 0.67
N GLY A 73 -18.89 -12.58 1.56
CA GLY A 73 -17.77 -11.66 1.40
C GLY A 73 -16.42 -12.39 1.35
N GLY A 74 -16.31 -13.55 2.01
CA GLY A 74 -15.16 -14.44 1.91
C GLY A 74 -15.03 -15.10 0.54
N ILE A 75 -16.14 -15.56 -0.05
CA ILE A 75 -16.17 -16.07 -1.43
C ILE A 75 -15.69 -14.97 -2.39
N ILE A 76 -16.21 -13.75 -2.26
CA ILE A 76 -15.80 -12.60 -3.06
C ILE A 76 -14.32 -12.27 -2.83
N ALA A 77 -13.85 -12.24 -1.57
CA ALA A 77 -12.46 -11.95 -1.24
C ALA A 77 -11.49 -12.89 -1.96
N ILE A 78 -11.79 -14.19 -2.03
CA ILE A 78 -10.92 -15.18 -2.69
C ILE A 78 -11.01 -15.10 -4.22
N MET A 79 -12.19 -14.83 -4.78
CA MET A 79 -12.33 -14.54 -6.21
C MET A 79 -11.48 -13.33 -6.63
N LEU A 80 -11.49 -12.27 -5.83
CA LEU A 80 -10.74 -11.04 -6.13
C LEU A 80 -9.24 -11.16 -5.86
N SER A 81 -8.84 -11.82 -4.76
CA SER A 81 -7.42 -11.91 -4.33
C SER A 81 -6.69 -13.11 -4.93
N ARG A 82 -7.14 -14.34 -4.62
CA ARG A 82 -6.47 -15.59 -5.01
C ARG A 82 -6.67 -15.91 -6.48
N LEU A 83 -7.89 -15.74 -6.98
CA LEU A 83 -8.24 -16.02 -8.38
C LEU A 83 -8.02 -14.81 -9.30
N ARG A 84 -7.69 -13.64 -8.74
CA ARG A 84 -7.30 -12.40 -9.45
C ARG A 84 -8.34 -11.97 -10.51
N LEU A 85 -9.63 -12.14 -10.18
CA LEU A 85 -10.74 -11.72 -11.03
C LEU A 85 -11.00 -10.22 -10.88
N ASP A 86 -11.47 -9.59 -11.96
CA ASP A 86 -12.08 -8.26 -11.88
C ASP A 86 -13.52 -8.34 -11.33
N CYS A 87 -14.12 -7.19 -11.00
CA CYS A 87 -15.47 -7.15 -10.42
C CYS A 87 -16.54 -7.75 -11.36
N LYS A 88 -16.44 -7.54 -12.68
CA LYS A 88 -17.41 -8.03 -13.67
C LYS A 88 -17.38 -9.55 -13.78
N GLN A 89 -16.18 -10.11 -13.85
CA GLN A 89 -15.97 -11.56 -13.80
C GLN A 89 -16.50 -12.13 -12.49
N CYS A 90 -16.21 -11.47 -11.37
CA CYS A 90 -16.66 -11.89 -10.06
C CYS A 90 -18.20 -11.89 -9.94
N ILE A 91 -18.89 -10.87 -10.48
CA ILE A 91 -20.35 -10.82 -10.56
C ILE A 91 -20.90 -12.02 -11.36
N ALA A 92 -20.36 -12.26 -12.56
CA ALA A 92 -20.83 -13.34 -13.41
C ALA A 92 -20.68 -14.73 -12.76
N VAL A 93 -19.54 -14.98 -12.10
CA VAL A 93 -19.32 -16.22 -11.34
C VAL A 93 -20.24 -16.29 -10.14
N TYR A 94 -20.40 -15.19 -9.41
CA TYR A 94 -21.25 -15.13 -8.23
C TYR A 94 -22.73 -15.39 -8.54
N SER A 95 -23.27 -14.80 -9.61
CA SER A 95 -24.67 -15.03 -10.03
C SER A 95 -24.90 -16.49 -10.43
N LYS A 96 -23.94 -17.14 -11.11
CA LYS A 96 -24.00 -18.58 -11.42
C LYS A 96 -23.95 -19.45 -10.17
N LEU A 97 -23.05 -19.14 -9.23
CA LEU A 97 -22.95 -19.87 -7.96
C LEU A 97 -24.26 -19.77 -7.17
N ALA A 98 -24.81 -18.56 -7.06
CA ALA A 98 -26.10 -18.33 -6.42
C ALA A 98 -27.20 -19.18 -7.09
N GLU A 99 -27.33 -19.12 -8.41
CA GLU A 99 -28.32 -19.90 -9.15
C GLU A 99 -28.25 -21.40 -8.84
N GLN A 100 -27.05 -21.98 -8.81
CA GLN A 100 -26.84 -23.40 -8.50
C GLN A 100 -27.22 -23.75 -7.05
N ILE A 101 -26.85 -22.92 -6.09
CA ILE A 101 -27.14 -23.14 -4.66
C ILE A 101 -28.65 -23.10 -4.40
N PHE A 102 -29.37 -22.13 -4.99
CA PHE A 102 -30.79 -21.91 -4.72
C PHE A 102 -31.74 -22.81 -5.51
N LYS A 103 -31.32 -23.35 -6.67
CA LYS A 103 -32.11 -24.36 -7.41
C LYS A 103 -32.26 -25.68 -6.64
N HIS A 104 -31.35 -25.99 -5.73
CA HIS A 104 -31.35 -27.21 -4.92
C HIS A 104 -31.79 -26.96 -3.46
N ASP A 105 -32.84 -26.16 -3.27
CA ASP A 105 -33.48 -25.92 -1.97
C ASP A 105 -34.13 -27.23 -1.44
N ARG A 106 -33.73 -27.69 -0.24
CA ARG A 106 -34.26 -28.94 0.38
C ARG A 106 -35.62 -28.75 1.07
N SER A 107 -36.40 -27.76 0.65
CA SER A 107 -37.69 -27.42 1.27
C SER A 107 -38.87 -28.01 0.49
N LEU A 108 -39.77 -28.72 1.17
CA LEU A 108 -41.07 -29.16 0.64
C LEU A 108 -42.08 -28.02 0.66
N LYS A 109 -42.88 -27.84 -0.39
CA LYS A 109 -44.01 -26.91 -0.37
C LYS A 109 -45.23 -27.57 0.28
N LEU A 110 -45.60 -27.15 1.48
CA LEU A 110 -46.83 -27.56 2.17
C LEU A 110 -47.69 -26.32 2.42
N PHE A 111 -48.95 -26.33 1.94
CA PHE A 111 -49.90 -25.20 2.07
C PHE A 111 -49.34 -23.83 1.61
N GLY A 112 -48.55 -23.80 0.53
CA GLY A 112 -47.96 -22.55 0.01
C GLY A 112 -46.73 -22.03 0.78
N MET A 113 -46.35 -22.66 1.91
CA MET A 113 -45.12 -22.38 2.64
C MET A 113 -44.06 -23.47 2.36
N LYS A 114 -42.80 -23.05 2.24
CA LYS A 114 -41.65 -23.96 2.10
C LYS A 114 -41.21 -24.44 3.49
N VAL A 115 -41.35 -25.74 3.77
CA VAL A 115 -40.94 -26.39 5.02
C VAL A 115 -39.67 -27.21 4.76
N PRO A 116 -38.55 -26.98 5.47
CA PRO A 116 -37.32 -27.74 5.28
C PRO A 116 -37.50 -29.22 5.64
N THR A 117 -36.95 -30.12 4.82
CA THR A 117 -37.05 -31.59 5.03
C THR A 117 -35.98 -32.17 5.96
N GLY A 118 -35.04 -31.35 6.43
CA GLY A 118 -33.93 -31.76 7.30
C GLY A 118 -33.41 -30.61 8.16
N ALA A 119 -32.33 -30.88 8.92
CA ALA A 119 -31.74 -29.93 9.89
C ALA A 119 -31.09 -28.69 9.26
N SER A 120 -30.82 -28.70 7.95
CA SER A 120 -30.35 -27.55 7.19
C SER A 120 -31.20 -27.32 5.95
N ARG A 121 -31.34 -26.06 5.56
CA ARG A 121 -32.12 -25.66 4.37
C ARG A 121 -31.40 -25.98 3.06
N PHE A 122 -30.10 -25.76 3.01
CA PHE A 122 -29.25 -25.98 1.85
C PHE A 122 -28.22 -27.06 2.14
N SER A 123 -27.80 -27.75 1.07
CA SER A 123 -26.76 -28.78 1.13
C SER A 123 -25.38 -28.14 1.08
N GLY A 124 -24.55 -28.40 2.09
CA GLY A 124 -23.13 -28.01 2.04
C GLY A 124 -22.37 -28.67 0.87
N ALA A 125 -22.81 -29.86 0.44
CA ALA A 125 -22.23 -30.55 -0.71
C ALA A 125 -22.58 -29.86 -2.04
N VAL A 126 -23.77 -29.26 -2.16
CA VAL A 126 -24.14 -28.49 -3.36
C VAL A 126 -23.27 -27.23 -3.46
N LEU A 127 -23.07 -26.50 -2.35
CA LEU A 127 -22.18 -25.36 -2.31
C LEU A 127 -20.74 -25.74 -2.69
N ALA A 128 -20.21 -26.83 -2.10
CA ALA A 128 -18.88 -27.32 -2.44
C ALA A 128 -18.75 -27.67 -3.94
N ASN A 129 -19.72 -28.39 -4.49
CA ASN A 129 -19.73 -28.75 -5.91
C ASN A 129 -19.87 -27.54 -6.84
N ALA A 130 -20.67 -26.54 -6.44
CA ALA A 130 -20.81 -25.29 -7.18
C ALA A 130 -19.46 -24.54 -7.23
N ILE A 131 -18.77 -24.42 -6.09
CA ILE A 131 -17.43 -23.80 -6.02
C ILE A 131 -16.44 -24.57 -6.89
N LYS A 132 -16.41 -25.91 -6.79
CA LYS A 132 -15.54 -26.76 -7.62
C LYS A 132 -15.80 -26.59 -9.11
N THR A 133 -17.07 -26.47 -9.50
CA THR A 133 -17.47 -26.24 -10.89
C THR A 133 -17.01 -24.85 -11.35
N ALA A 134 -17.20 -23.82 -10.53
CA ALA A 134 -16.71 -22.47 -10.83
C ALA A 134 -15.18 -22.41 -10.98
N LEU A 135 -14.43 -23.11 -10.11
CA LEU A 135 -12.96 -23.22 -10.25
C LEU A 135 -12.58 -23.85 -11.59
N LYS A 136 -13.24 -24.95 -11.95
CA LYS A 136 -13.01 -25.64 -13.23
C LYS A 136 -13.33 -24.75 -14.43
N ASP A 137 -14.44 -24.01 -14.39
CA ASP A 137 -14.83 -23.07 -15.44
C ASP A 137 -13.83 -21.91 -15.61
N LEU A 138 -13.15 -21.54 -14.51
CA LEU A 138 -12.07 -20.56 -14.49
C LEU A 138 -10.69 -21.14 -14.86
N GLY A 139 -10.61 -22.45 -15.13
CA GLY A 139 -9.36 -23.14 -15.52
C GLY A 139 -8.48 -23.60 -14.35
N PHE A 140 -8.99 -23.61 -13.12
CA PHE A 140 -8.30 -24.11 -11.94
C PHE A 140 -8.65 -25.57 -11.64
N ASP A 141 -7.81 -26.23 -10.83
CA ASP A 141 -8.14 -27.55 -10.31
C ASP A 141 -9.33 -27.45 -9.31
N PRO A 142 -10.30 -28.38 -9.34
CA PRO A 142 -11.38 -28.40 -8.36
C PRO A 142 -10.91 -28.47 -6.90
N ASP A 143 -9.73 -29.02 -6.65
CA ASP A 143 -9.07 -29.12 -5.36
C ASP A 143 -7.87 -28.16 -5.23
N GLU A 144 -7.86 -27.06 -5.99
CA GLU A 144 -6.87 -25.98 -5.91
C GLU A 144 -6.64 -25.53 -4.45
N LEU A 145 -5.37 -25.36 -4.10
CA LEU A 145 -4.94 -25.00 -2.76
C LEU A 145 -5.18 -23.51 -2.46
N MET A 146 -5.49 -23.23 -1.19
CA MET A 146 -5.64 -21.87 -0.70
C MET A 146 -4.32 -21.09 -0.79
N TRP A 147 -3.20 -21.75 -0.46
CA TRP A 147 -1.85 -21.19 -0.63
C TRP A 147 -1.60 -20.76 -2.08
N ASP A 148 -1.16 -19.51 -2.27
CA ASP A 148 -0.84 -18.96 -3.58
C ASP A 148 0.64 -19.11 -3.90
N GLU A 149 1.00 -20.29 -4.44
CA GLU A 149 2.37 -20.56 -4.86
C GLU A 149 2.83 -19.65 -6.02
N ALA A 150 1.90 -19.11 -6.82
CA ALA A 150 2.25 -18.20 -7.90
C ALA A 150 2.66 -16.81 -7.37
N LEU A 151 2.12 -16.38 -6.23
CA LEU A 151 2.41 -15.08 -5.63
C LEU A 151 3.50 -15.11 -4.57
N PHE A 152 3.53 -16.17 -3.77
CA PHE A 152 4.32 -16.23 -2.55
C PHE A 152 5.40 -17.30 -2.62
N GLU A 153 6.54 -16.96 -2.04
CA GLU A 153 7.61 -17.88 -1.73
C GLU A 153 7.94 -17.78 -0.24
N GLU A 154 8.32 -18.91 0.33
CA GLU A 154 8.89 -18.90 1.65
C GLU A 154 10.39 -18.73 1.53
N VAL A 155 10.91 -17.66 2.12
CA VAL A 155 12.34 -17.44 2.26
C VAL A 155 12.71 -17.87 3.66
N GLU A 156 13.54 -18.90 3.78
CA GLU A 156 14.17 -19.23 5.05
C GLU A 156 15.11 -18.06 5.40
N GLU A 157 14.83 -17.33 6.49
CA GLU A 157 15.69 -16.23 6.95
C GLU A 157 17.13 -16.75 7.08
N ALA A 158 18.07 -16.13 6.37
CA ALA A 158 19.49 -16.51 6.30
C ALA A 158 20.28 -16.33 7.62
N ASN A 159 19.60 -16.31 8.77
CA ASN A 159 20.22 -16.39 10.10
C ASN A 159 20.39 -17.82 10.61
N GLU A 160 20.02 -18.82 9.82
CA GLU A 160 20.53 -20.19 9.95
C GLU A 160 21.37 -20.52 8.72
N LEU A 161 22.51 -19.84 8.56
CA LEU A 161 23.60 -20.44 7.80
C LEU A 161 23.85 -21.85 8.36
N PRO A 162 24.07 -22.87 7.51
CA PRO A 162 24.41 -24.21 7.97
C PRO A 162 25.53 -24.12 9.01
N ARG A 163 25.44 -24.92 10.07
CA ARG A 163 26.39 -25.01 11.19
C ARG A 163 27.86 -25.26 10.79
N ASP A 164 28.14 -25.40 9.50
CA ASP A 164 29.46 -25.64 8.91
C ASP A 164 30.09 -24.38 8.29
N SER A 165 29.56 -23.17 8.57
CA SER A 165 30.25 -21.93 8.19
C SER A 165 31.52 -21.76 9.01
N ILE A 166 32.67 -21.82 8.33
CA ILE A 166 34.04 -21.56 8.81
C ILE A 166 34.27 -20.18 9.48
N TRP A 167 33.24 -19.34 9.61
CA TRP A 167 33.29 -17.99 10.20
C TRP A 167 32.44 -17.82 11.46
N ALA A 168 31.86 -18.89 12.00
CA ALA A 168 31.02 -18.84 13.20
C ALA A 168 31.83 -19.01 14.50
N ASP A 169 32.71 -18.07 14.82
CA ASP A 169 33.42 -18.03 16.12
C ASP A 169 32.56 -17.32 17.18
N ALA A 170 31.49 -17.97 17.64
CA ALA A 170 30.87 -17.81 18.96
C ALA A 170 29.63 -18.69 19.08
N ALA A 171 29.67 -19.69 19.96
CA ALA A 171 28.46 -20.41 20.37
C ALA A 171 27.77 -19.60 21.50
N PRO A 172 26.50 -19.18 21.36
CA PRO A 172 25.72 -18.77 22.51
C PRO A 172 25.15 -19.99 23.24
N ASP A 173 25.09 -19.91 24.57
CA ASP A 173 24.64 -20.96 25.48
C ASP A 173 23.23 -21.49 25.13
N LEU A 174 23.12 -22.81 25.02
CA LEU A 174 21.87 -23.53 24.85
C LEU A 174 21.00 -23.42 26.12
N VAL A 175 19.94 -22.62 26.06
CA VAL A 175 18.78 -22.82 26.93
C VAL A 175 17.94 -23.95 26.32
N LEU A 176 18.19 -25.18 26.78
CA LEU A 176 17.30 -26.32 26.53
C LEU A 176 16.06 -26.16 27.43
N THR A 177 14.90 -25.90 26.85
CA THR A 177 13.64 -26.22 27.52
C THR A 177 13.34 -27.70 27.30
N GLU A 178 13.57 -28.51 28.33
CA GLU A 178 13.14 -29.91 28.36
C GLU A 178 11.61 -29.98 28.40
N SER A 179 11.02 -30.77 27.50
CA SER A 179 9.62 -31.18 27.56
C SER A 179 9.45 -32.34 28.56
N PRO A 180 8.35 -32.40 29.33
CA PRO A 180 8.20 -33.38 30.38
C PRO A 180 7.94 -34.80 29.83
N LEU A 181 8.73 -35.73 30.36
CA LEU A 181 8.62 -37.18 30.23
C LEU A 181 7.22 -37.73 30.55
N ALA A 182 6.64 -38.50 29.61
CA ALA A 182 5.79 -39.68 29.85
C ALA A 182 5.53 -40.33 28.47
N THR A 183 6.05 -41.50 28.11
CA THR A 183 5.73 -42.79 28.71
C THR A 183 6.69 -43.83 28.11
N MET A 184 7.53 -44.46 28.93
CA MET A 184 8.16 -45.72 28.57
C MET A 184 7.11 -46.84 28.67
N LYS A 185 7.02 -47.68 27.63
CA LYS A 185 6.49 -49.04 27.75
C LYS A 185 7.39 -49.99 26.95
N ASN A 186 8.21 -50.71 27.70
CA ASN A 186 8.78 -52.05 27.49
C ASN A 186 9.13 -52.50 26.06
N SER A 187 10.42 -52.73 25.83
CA SER A 187 10.87 -54.05 25.38
C SER A 187 12.27 -54.37 25.95
N LEU A 188 12.37 -55.57 26.52
CA LEU A 188 13.56 -56.22 27.07
C LEU A 188 14.63 -56.48 25.98
N ALA A 189 15.90 -56.25 26.30
CA ALA A 189 17.11 -57.05 25.99
C ALA A 189 18.36 -56.16 26.24
N SER A 190 19.10 -56.33 27.34
CA SER A 190 20.43 -57.01 27.41
C SER A 190 21.47 -56.40 26.45
N LEU A 191 22.62 -55.83 26.82
CA LEU A 191 23.63 -56.17 27.84
C LEU A 191 24.62 -54.98 28.08
N GLU A 192 25.21 -54.95 29.29
CA GLU A 192 26.62 -54.63 29.66
C GLU A 192 27.25 -53.28 29.25
N SER A 193 27.45 -52.31 30.18
CA SER A 193 28.49 -52.16 31.23
C SER A 193 29.85 -51.61 30.76
N GLY A 194 30.18 -50.37 31.16
CA GLY A 194 31.53 -49.78 31.14
C GLY A 194 31.55 -48.37 31.77
N PRO A 195 32.51 -48.01 32.65
CA PRO A 195 32.48 -46.78 33.45
C PRO A 195 33.06 -45.56 32.70
N PRO A 196 32.82 -44.31 33.18
CA PRO A 196 33.18 -43.09 32.47
C PRO A 196 34.65 -42.73 32.73
N LEU A 197 35.36 -42.30 31.70
CA LEU A 197 36.67 -41.67 31.86
C LEU A 197 36.73 -40.34 31.10
N SER A 198 37.13 -39.35 31.87
CA SER A 198 37.35 -37.95 31.53
C SER A 198 38.59 -37.75 30.66
N THR A 199 38.61 -36.61 29.96
CA THR A 199 39.78 -35.85 29.50
C THR A 199 40.76 -36.57 28.55
N THR A 200 40.94 -36.06 27.34
CA THR A 200 42.03 -35.13 26.96
C THR A 200 42.13 -35.09 25.42
N SER A 201 42.47 -33.93 24.88
CA SER A 201 42.81 -33.63 23.49
C SER A 201 43.63 -34.72 22.78
N THR A 202 43.18 -35.16 21.60
CA THR A 202 44.09 -35.47 20.49
C THR A 202 43.33 -35.48 19.15
N THR A 203 43.85 -34.65 18.25
CA THR A 203 43.70 -34.67 16.80
C THR A 203 43.45 -36.06 16.20
N ARG A 204 42.40 -36.18 15.37
CA ARG A 204 42.30 -37.23 14.35
C ARG A 204 42.04 -36.61 12.97
N PRO A 205 42.79 -37.02 11.93
CA PRO A 205 42.62 -36.51 10.59
C PRO A 205 41.36 -37.08 9.95
N SER A 206 40.75 -36.29 9.07
CA SER A 206 39.70 -36.70 8.14
C SER A 206 40.21 -37.83 7.23
N SER A 207 39.80 -39.07 7.47
CA SER A 207 39.99 -40.15 6.52
C SER A 207 38.74 -40.31 5.64
N THR A 208 38.79 -39.71 4.46
CA THR A 208 37.81 -39.78 3.36
C THR A 208 37.96 -41.04 2.51
N LEU A 209 37.95 -42.25 3.11
CA LEU A 209 38.25 -43.47 2.33
C LEU A 209 37.29 -44.67 2.45
N TYR A 210 36.13 -44.56 3.09
CA TYR A 210 35.15 -45.67 3.09
C TYR A 210 33.68 -45.21 3.06
N SER A 211 33.26 -44.49 2.01
CA SER A 211 31.83 -44.13 1.82
C SER A 211 31.17 -44.77 0.58
N SER A 212 31.82 -45.71 -0.11
CA SER A 212 31.26 -46.35 -1.31
C SER A 212 31.01 -47.85 -1.11
N SER A 213 30.29 -48.23 -0.05
CA SER A 213 29.69 -49.56 0.03
C SER A 213 28.28 -49.51 -0.58
N PRO A 214 27.96 -50.29 -1.63
CA PRO A 214 26.62 -50.35 -2.20
C PRO A 214 25.58 -51.05 -1.30
N PHE A 215 25.96 -51.48 -0.10
CA PHE A 215 25.11 -52.21 0.85
C PHE A 215 24.83 -51.47 2.17
N THR A 216 25.20 -50.20 2.31
CA THR A 216 24.73 -49.39 3.44
C THR A 216 23.27 -48.95 3.21
N PRO A 217 22.30 -49.35 4.05
CA PRO A 217 20.93 -48.89 3.91
C PRO A 217 20.92 -47.36 4.06
N LYS A 218 20.42 -46.66 3.05
CA LYS A 218 20.16 -45.22 3.15
C LYS A 218 19.17 -45.04 4.29
N ALA A 219 19.64 -44.48 5.41
CA ALA A 219 18.74 -44.05 6.47
C ALA A 219 17.68 -43.14 5.83
N PRO A 220 16.37 -43.35 6.08
CA PRO A 220 15.35 -42.46 5.56
C PRO A 220 15.70 -41.06 6.04
N THR A 221 15.87 -40.14 5.09
CA THR A 221 16.03 -38.72 5.39
C THR A 221 14.77 -38.28 6.12
N ARG A 222 14.83 -38.23 7.45
CA ARG A 222 13.82 -37.60 8.28
C ARG A 222 13.86 -36.12 7.94
N SER A 223 12.95 -35.66 7.08
CA SER A 223 12.58 -34.25 7.10
C SER A 223 12.02 -33.96 8.49
N PRO A 224 12.41 -32.85 9.14
CA PRO A 224 11.79 -32.46 10.41
C PRO A 224 10.29 -32.33 10.16
N THR A 225 9.51 -33.22 10.78
CA THR A 225 8.07 -33.40 10.49
C THR A 225 7.23 -32.21 10.98
N TRP A 226 7.86 -31.28 11.70
CA TRP A 226 7.26 -30.05 12.18
C TRP A 226 8.33 -28.96 12.27
N LYS A 227 8.34 -28.02 11.32
CA LYS A 227 9.02 -26.73 11.45
C LYS A 227 7.93 -25.68 11.68
N LEU A 228 8.03 -24.89 12.74
CA LEU A 228 7.12 -23.77 12.95
C LEU A 228 7.62 -22.61 12.09
N HIS A 229 6.87 -22.28 11.04
CA HIS A 229 7.25 -21.22 10.12
C HIS A 229 6.82 -19.86 10.67
N LYS A 230 7.76 -18.92 10.80
CA LYS A 230 7.46 -17.55 11.24
C LYS A 230 6.53 -16.89 10.21
N ARG A 231 5.54 -16.12 10.67
CA ARG A 231 4.59 -15.43 9.77
C ARG A 231 5.26 -14.48 8.76
N GLN A 232 6.45 -13.96 9.09
CA GLN A 232 7.23 -13.07 8.23
C GLN A 232 8.10 -13.80 7.19
N SER A 233 8.18 -15.15 7.22
CA SER A 233 8.97 -15.93 6.24
C SER A 233 8.38 -15.91 4.82
N VAL A 234 7.12 -15.48 4.68
CA VAL A 234 6.42 -15.47 3.40
C VAL A 234 6.60 -14.14 2.70
N HIS A 235 7.36 -14.16 1.61
CA HIS A 235 7.62 -13.01 0.76
C HIS A 235 6.88 -13.14 -0.56
N ARG A 236 6.53 -11.99 -1.14
CA ARG A 236 5.96 -11.96 -2.49
C ARG A 236 7.10 -12.11 -3.50
N LYS A 237 6.93 -13.00 -4.47
CA LYS A 237 7.87 -13.20 -5.58
C LYS A 237 8.09 -11.90 -6.34
N ALA A 238 9.32 -11.69 -6.81
CA ALA A 238 9.67 -10.53 -7.63
C ALA A 238 8.77 -10.49 -8.89
N ASN A 239 8.28 -9.29 -9.24
CA ASN A 239 7.42 -9.03 -10.41
C ASN A 239 6.03 -9.72 -10.42
N ALA A 240 5.64 -10.42 -9.35
CA ALA A 240 4.31 -11.02 -9.25
C ALA A 240 3.25 -9.99 -8.85
N LYS A 241 2.22 -9.81 -9.69
CA LYS A 241 1.04 -8.97 -9.40
C LYS A 241 -0.01 -9.76 -8.61
N GLY A 242 -0.63 -9.09 -7.64
CA GLY A 242 -1.62 -9.67 -6.74
C GLY A 242 -1.52 -9.12 -5.32
N CYS A 243 -2.38 -9.64 -4.46
CA CYS A 243 -2.51 -9.23 -3.07
C CYS A 243 -2.70 -10.44 -2.14
N ARG A 244 -2.53 -10.21 -0.84
CA ARG A 244 -2.86 -11.20 0.19
C ARG A 244 -4.37 -11.29 0.34
N GLY A 245 -4.89 -12.50 0.46
CA GLY A 245 -6.31 -12.80 0.64
C GLY A 245 -6.55 -13.64 1.87
N PHE A 246 -7.68 -13.47 2.54
CA PHE A 246 -8.13 -14.42 3.56
C PHE A 246 -9.64 -14.44 3.75
N VAL A 247 -10.13 -15.51 4.37
CA VAL A 247 -11.51 -15.65 4.83
C VAL A 247 -11.56 -15.87 6.33
N LEU A 248 -12.62 -15.36 6.97
CA LEU A 248 -12.91 -15.61 8.38
C LEU A 248 -13.88 -16.77 8.57
N THR A 249 -13.58 -17.61 9.55
CA THR A 249 -14.45 -18.70 10.02
C THR A 249 -14.50 -18.66 11.54
N SER A 250 -15.54 -19.24 12.14
CA SER A 250 -15.65 -19.37 13.60
C SER A 250 -15.49 -20.82 14.01
N LEU A 251 -14.79 -21.07 15.11
CA LEU A 251 -14.61 -22.42 15.65
C LEU A 251 -15.78 -22.78 16.57
N LYS A 252 -16.39 -23.94 16.37
CA LYS A 252 -17.54 -24.39 17.18
C LYS A 252 -17.20 -24.53 18.67
N ASN A 253 -16.02 -25.05 18.98
CA ASN A 253 -15.59 -25.31 20.36
C ASN A 253 -14.81 -24.13 20.98
N ALA A 254 -14.62 -23.04 20.24
CA ALA A 254 -13.92 -21.83 20.69
C ALA A 254 -14.66 -20.59 20.13
N LEU A 255 -15.96 -20.53 20.41
CA LEU A 255 -16.81 -19.41 20.00
C LEU A 255 -16.26 -18.10 20.57
N GLY A 256 -16.12 -17.08 19.71
CA GLY A 256 -15.57 -15.77 20.07
C GLY A 256 -14.12 -15.55 19.65
N LEU A 257 -13.45 -16.55 19.06
CA LEU A 257 -12.16 -16.36 18.39
C LEU A 257 -12.31 -16.58 16.87
N PRO A 258 -11.86 -15.63 16.03
CA PRO A 258 -11.90 -15.80 14.60
C PRO A 258 -10.76 -16.74 14.16
N ARG A 259 -11.06 -17.63 13.22
CA ARG A 259 -10.06 -18.46 12.53
C ARG A 259 -9.88 -17.94 11.10
N ILE A 260 -8.72 -17.36 10.86
CA ILE A 260 -8.29 -16.86 9.56
C ILE A 260 -7.77 -18.03 8.73
N LEU A 261 -8.34 -18.23 7.53
CA LEU A 261 -7.80 -19.12 6.50
C LEU A 261 -7.29 -18.22 5.37
N SER A 262 -5.97 -18.17 5.18
CA SER A 262 -5.33 -17.19 4.29
C SER A 262 -4.62 -17.84 3.11
N THR A 263 -4.41 -17.04 2.06
CA THR A 263 -3.68 -17.47 0.85
C THR A 263 -2.17 -17.50 1.02
N TYR A 264 -1.69 -17.20 2.24
CA TYR A 264 -0.30 -16.90 2.54
C TYR A 264 0.15 -17.46 3.90
N ASP A 265 -0.59 -18.41 4.48
CA ASP A 265 -0.15 -19.09 5.71
C ASP A 265 0.91 -20.15 5.36
N PRO A 266 2.18 -19.99 5.80
CA PRO A 266 3.21 -20.99 5.49
C PRO A 266 2.93 -22.32 6.21
N ASN A 267 2.17 -22.31 7.31
CA ASN A 267 1.86 -23.50 8.11
C ASN A 267 0.63 -24.27 7.60
N ASP A 268 -0.19 -23.66 6.74
CA ASP A 268 -1.37 -24.31 6.14
C ASP A 268 -1.26 -24.35 4.61
N ARG A 269 -0.60 -25.40 4.13
CA ARG A 269 -0.46 -25.69 2.69
C ARG A 269 -1.41 -26.78 2.20
N THR A 270 -2.36 -27.19 3.04
CA THR A 270 -3.24 -28.34 2.75
C THR A 270 -4.67 -27.95 2.49
N THR A 271 -5.13 -26.84 3.07
CA THR A 271 -6.50 -26.35 2.91
C THR A 271 -6.76 -25.99 1.45
N ARG A 272 -7.87 -26.51 0.92
CA ARG A 272 -8.34 -26.21 -0.44
C ARG A 272 -9.24 -24.98 -0.45
N ILE A 273 -9.33 -24.30 -1.59
CA ILE A 273 -10.18 -23.12 -1.74
C ILE A 273 -11.64 -23.46 -1.40
N TRP A 274 -12.19 -24.54 -1.96
CA TRP A 274 -13.59 -24.92 -1.70
C TRP A 274 -13.84 -25.29 -0.24
N GLU A 275 -12.83 -25.77 0.49
CA GLU A 275 -12.95 -26.09 1.91
C GLU A 275 -13.06 -24.80 2.75
N ALA A 276 -12.16 -23.85 2.52
CA ALA A 276 -12.19 -22.56 3.19
C ALA A 276 -13.49 -21.80 2.91
N LEU A 277 -13.95 -21.81 1.65
CA LEU A 277 -15.18 -21.15 1.23
C LEU A 277 -16.45 -21.83 1.77
N ARG A 278 -16.50 -23.17 1.83
CA ARG A 278 -17.62 -23.85 2.49
C ARG A 278 -17.64 -23.57 3.99
N ALA A 279 -16.47 -23.54 4.64
CA ALA A 279 -16.37 -23.31 6.08
C ALA A 279 -16.86 -21.91 6.48
N THR A 280 -16.46 -20.88 5.74
CA THR A 280 -16.90 -19.49 6.01
C THR A 280 -18.39 -19.27 5.78
N SER A 281 -19.03 -20.08 4.93
CA SER A 281 -20.46 -20.01 4.63
C SER A 281 -21.32 -21.05 5.37
N ALA A 282 -20.77 -21.77 6.35
CA ALA A 282 -21.46 -22.79 7.13
C ALA A 282 -22.42 -22.19 8.17
N ALA A 283 -23.39 -21.39 7.70
CA ALA A 283 -24.30 -20.62 8.55
C ALA A 283 -25.26 -21.58 9.27
N PRO A 284 -25.37 -21.50 10.61
CA PRO A 284 -26.30 -22.34 11.36
C PRO A 284 -27.70 -22.27 10.74
N THR A 285 -28.39 -23.42 10.62
CA THR A 285 -29.72 -23.62 9.99
C THR A 285 -29.78 -23.50 8.47
N PHE A 286 -28.87 -22.76 7.84
CA PHE A 286 -28.80 -22.66 6.38
C PHE A 286 -27.94 -23.77 5.78
N PHE A 287 -26.77 -24.03 6.36
CA PHE A 287 -25.81 -25.03 5.89
C PHE A 287 -25.36 -25.94 7.04
N GLU A 288 -24.95 -27.15 6.67
CA GLU A 288 -24.35 -28.11 7.60
C GLU A 288 -22.95 -27.64 8.00
N GLU A 289 -22.60 -27.87 9.27
CA GLU A 289 -21.26 -27.60 9.81
C GLU A 289 -20.17 -28.30 8.99
N MET A 290 -18.99 -27.69 8.93
CA MET A 290 -17.88 -28.21 8.16
C MET A 290 -16.77 -28.72 9.05
N GLN A 291 -16.21 -29.89 8.73
CA GLN A 291 -15.05 -30.45 9.41
C GLN A 291 -13.96 -30.80 8.41
N PHE A 292 -12.75 -30.27 8.62
CA PHE A 292 -11.58 -30.61 7.83
C PHE A 292 -10.29 -30.30 8.62
N GLY A 293 -9.15 -30.61 8.01
CA GLY A 293 -7.83 -30.50 8.64
C GLY A 293 -7.43 -31.73 9.44
N THR A 294 -6.19 -31.70 9.92
CA THR A 294 -5.59 -32.75 10.75
C THR A 294 -4.88 -32.09 11.93
N PRO A 295 -5.40 -32.20 13.17
CA PRO A 295 -6.64 -32.89 13.56
C PRO A 295 -7.90 -32.26 12.95
N LYS A 296 -8.99 -33.04 12.88
CA LYS A 296 -10.27 -32.53 12.35
C LYS A 296 -10.82 -31.45 13.27
N VAL A 297 -11.04 -30.26 12.72
CA VAL A 297 -11.61 -29.11 13.43
C VAL A 297 -12.99 -28.80 12.84
N THR A 298 -13.94 -28.44 13.70
CA THR A 298 -15.30 -28.06 13.28
C THR A 298 -15.43 -26.55 13.14
N TYR A 299 -15.81 -26.12 11.94
CA TYR A 299 -15.96 -24.74 11.52
C TYR A 299 -17.44 -24.38 11.33
N LEU A 300 -17.75 -23.14 11.69
CA LEU A 300 -19.01 -22.44 11.51
C LEU A 300 -18.78 -21.17 10.69
N ASP A 301 -19.86 -20.61 10.15
CA ASP A 301 -19.82 -19.33 9.43
C ASP A 301 -19.17 -18.22 10.27
N GLY A 302 -18.28 -17.45 9.65
CA GLY A 302 -17.59 -16.33 10.31
C GLY A 302 -18.55 -15.22 10.75
N GLY A 303 -19.74 -15.14 10.16
CA GLY A 303 -20.84 -14.27 10.57
C GLY A 303 -21.26 -14.50 12.02
N VAL A 304 -21.00 -15.70 12.58
CA VAL A 304 -21.12 -15.96 14.01
C VAL A 304 -20.00 -15.21 14.75
N GLY A 305 -20.22 -13.92 14.99
CA GLY A 305 -19.35 -13.01 15.75
C GLY A 305 -18.56 -12.01 14.91
N PHE A 306 -18.23 -12.34 13.65
CA PHE A 306 -17.28 -11.60 12.81
C PHE A 306 -17.84 -11.28 11.42
N ASN A 307 -19.11 -10.84 11.34
CA ASN A 307 -19.76 -10.59 10.05
C ASN A 307 -19.12 -9.45 9.24
N ASN A 308 -18.64 -8.40 9.93
CA ASN A 308 -17.81 -7.35 9.34
C ASN A 308 -16.34 -7.61 9.72
N PRO A 309 -15.51 -8.12 8.79
CA PRO A 309 -14.13 -8.53 9.09
C PRO A 309 -13.14 -7.35 9.17
N CYS A 310 -13.61 -6.10 9.21
CA CYS A 310 -12.75 -4.92 9.04
C CYS A 310 -11.69 -4.78 10.15
N ALA A 311 -12.05 -5.08 11.40
CA ALA A 311 -11.11 -5.04 12.52
C ALA A 311 -10.02 -6.12 12.38
N GLU A 312 -10.37 -7.28 11.84
CA GLU A 312 -9.50 -8.42 11.63
C GLU A 312 -8.59 -8.21 10.42
N VAL A 313 -9.09 -7.54 9.38
CA VAL A 313 -8.28 -7.05 8.25
C VAL A 313 -7.24 -6.05 8.74
N ASP A 314 -7.64 -5.11 9.58
CA ASP A 314 -6.74 -4.14 10.21
C ASP A 314 -5.67 -4.81 11.07
N TYR A 315 -6.09 -5.72 11.95
CA TYR A 315 -5.18 -6.50 12.80
C TYR A 315 -4.20 -7.34 11.97
N ALA A 316 -4.69 -8.04 10.95
CA ALA A 316 -3.85 -8.85 10.07
C ALA A 316 -2.84 -7.97 9.31
N ALA A 317 -3.24 -6.80 8.84
CA ALA A 317 -2.33 -5.86 8.17
C ALA A 317 -1.21 -5.40 9.10
N LYS A 318 -1.53 -4.97 10.32
CA LYS A 318 -0.54 -4.56 11.32
C LYS A 318 0.41 -5.70 11.70
N ALA A 319 -0.10 -6.92 11.81
CA ALA A 319 0.71 -8.11 12.11
C ALA A 319 1.63 -8.53 10.96
N LEU A 320 1.23 -8.26 9.71
CA LEU A 320 2.04 -8.58 8.52
C LEU A 320 3.07 -7.49 8.20
N TRP A 321 2.77 -6.24 8.50
CA TRP A 321 3.56 -5.08 8.11
C TRP A 321 3.76 -4.10 9.27
N GLU A 322 4.53 -4.52 10.27
CA GLU A 322 4.77 -3.77 11.52
C GLU A 322 5.25 -2.32 11.28
N ASN A 323 6.03 -2.09 10.22
CA ASN A 323 6.65 -0.79 9.91
C ASN A 323 5.99 -0.01 8.76
N ARG A 324 4.80 -0.42 8.28
CA ARG A 324 4.09 0.31 7.21
C ARG A 324 2.80 0.91 7.74
N SER A 325 2.59 2.20 7.45
CA SER A 325 1.33 2.88 7.74
C SER A 325 0.19 2.32 6.87
N ILE A 326 -1.04 2.38 7.38
CA ILE A 326 -2.24 2.10 6.59
C ILE A 326 -2.72 3.44 6.02
N GLY A 327 -2.86 3.52 4.70
CA GLY A 327 -3.33 4.73 4.03
C GLY A 327 -4.86 4.77 3.95
N VAL A 328 -5.46 3.67 3.49
CA VAL A 328 -6.91 3.56 3.26
C VAL A 328 -7.42 2.19 3.69
N ILE A 329 -8.57 2.21 4.36
CA ILE A 329 -9.38 1.03 4.66
C ILE A 329 -10.76 1.26 4.04
N VAL A 330 -11.20 0.35 3.19
CA VAL A 330 -12.57 0.34 2.68
C VAL A 330 -13.29 -0.92 3.12
N SER A 331 -14.45 -0.73 3.75
CA SER A 331 -15.33 -1.79 4.21
C SER A 331 -16.64 -1.72 3.44
N VAL A 332 -17.00 -2.82 2.76
CA VAL A 332 -18.21 -2.92 1.94
C VAL A 332 -19.19 -3.89 2.58
N GLY A 333 -20.35 -3.37 2.97
CA GLY A 333 -21.45 -4.07 3.60
C GLY A 333 -22.43 -4.70 2.61
N THR A 334 -23.36 -5.48 3.16
CA THR A 334 -24.45 -6.16 2.42
C THR A 334 -25.84 -5.69 2.90
N GLY A 335 -25.97 -4.51 3.51
CA GLY A 335 -27.22 -3.94 3.99
C GLY A 335 -27.81 -4.56 5.26
N LEU A 336 -27.00 -5.27 6.07
CA LEU A 336 -27.46 -5.96 7.28
C LEU A 336 -27.31 -5.05 8.53
N GLN A 337 -28.06 -3.95 8.61
CA GLN A 337 -27.96 -3.01 9.74
C GLN A 337 -29.18 -2.95 10.69
N SER A 338 -30.29 -3.66 10.42
CA SER A 338 -31.54 -3.46 11.16
C SER A 338 -32.01 -4.68 11.98
N ILE A 339 -32.27 -4.46 13.28
CA ILE A 339 -32.91 -5.40 14.23
C ILE A 339 -34.34 -5.81 13.78
N PRO A 340 -35.18 -4.94 13.17
CA PRO A 340 -36.48 -5.32 12.61
C PRO A 340 -36.39 -6.38 11.49
N SER A 341 -35.36 -6.33 10.65
CA SER A 341 -35.15 -7.30 9.57
C SER A 341 -34.81 -8.70 10.09
N VAL A 342 -34.05 -8.78 11.19
CA VAL A 342 -33.76 -10.04 11.89
C VAL A 342 -35.01 -10.65 12.52
N LYS A 343 -35.91 -9.82 13.09
CA LYS A 343 -37.21 -10.27 13.61
C LYS A 343 -38.13 -10.80 12.50
N LYS A 344 -38.18 -10.16 11.32
CA LYS A 344 -38.92 -10.67 10.16
C LYS A 344 -38.35 -12.01 9.67
N MET A 345 -37.02 -12.16 9.63
CA MET A 345 -36.33 -13.40 9.25
C MET A 345 -36.64 -14.57 10.21
N ALA A 346 -36.70 -14.28 11.53
CA ALA A 346 -37.09 -15.26 12.54
C ALA A 346 -38.58 -15.63 12.50
N SER A 347 -39.45 -14.72 12.04
CA SER A 347 -40.91 -14.93 11.99
C SER A 347 -41.43 -15.79 10.84
N TRP A 348 -40.58 -16.17 9.87
CA TRP A 348 -40.96 -16.95 8.68
C TRP A 348 -40.90 -18.48 8.89
N LEU A 349 -40.30 -18.98 9.98
CA LEU A 349 -40.21 -20.42 10.26
C LEU A 349 -41.63 -21.01 10.53
N PRO A 350 -42.13 -21.97 9.72
CA PRO A 350 -43.49 -22.50 9.89
C PRO A 350 -43.54 -23.54 11.02
N PHE A 351 -44.63 -23.50 11.80
CA PHE A 351 -45.06 -24.48 12.82
C PHE A 351 -44.12 -24.71 14.01
N GLY A 352 -44.41 -24.05 15.15
CA GLY A 352 -44.33 -24.63 16.52
C GLY A 352 -43.04 -25.30 17.01
N LEU A 353 -41.97 -25.32 16.22
CA LEU A 353 -40.66 -25.88 16.50
C LEU A 353 -39.74 -24.70 16.80
N GLY A 354 -39.81 -24.25 18.05
CA GLY A 354 -38.75 -23.48 18.68
C GLY A 354 -38.59 -22.05 18.18
N THR A 355 -38.98 -21.11 19.04
CA THR A 355 -38.09 -20.00 19.38
C THR A 355 -36.74 -20.56 19.86
N ASP A 356 -35.93 -21.12 18.97
CA ASP A 356 -34.57 -21.53 19.30
C ASP A 356 -33.79 -20.24 19.50
N ILE A 357 -33.62 -19.90 20.78
CA ILE A 357 -32.89 -18.72 21.27
C ILE A 357 -31.52 -18.62 20.58
N SER A 358 -30.91 -19.75 20.22
CA SER A 358 -29.66 -19.86 19.48
C SER A 358 -29.70 -19.25 18.07
N ILE A 359 -30.74 -19.49 17.27
CA ILE A 359 -30.86 -18.99 15.88
C ILE A 359 -31.14 -17.49 15.87
N ALA A 360 -32.10 -17.06 16.70
CA ALA A 360 -32.39 -15.65 16.87
C ALA A 360 -31.17 -14.90 17.43
N SER A 361 -30.42 -15.50 18.36
CA SER A 361 -29.17 -14.92 18.88
C SER A 361 -28.04 -14.89 17.85
N ALA A 362 -27.90 -15.90 16.97
CA ALA A 362 -26.88 -15.95 15.93
C ALA A 362 -27.14 -14.90 14.85
N LEU A 363 -28.38 -14.79 14.35
CA LEU A 363 -28.77 -13.76 13.38
C LEU A 363 -28.74 -12.35 14.00
N THR A 364 -29.13 -12.21 15.26
CA THR A 364 -28.98 -10.94 16.00
C THR A 364 -27.51 -10.60 16.21
N GLY A 365 -26.65 -11.58 16.50
CA GLY A 365 -25.20 -11.42 16.61
C GLY A 365 -24.55 -10.98 15.30
N MET A 366 -24.96 -11.55 14.17
CA MET A 366 -24.51 -11.15 12.83
C MET A 366 -24.81 -9.67 12.55
N ALA A 367 -26.05 -9.23 12.79
CA ALA A 367 -26.46 -7.84 12.54
C ALA A 367 -25.86 -6.83 13.53
N THR A 368 -25.80 -7.18 14.82
CA THR A 368 -25.25 -6.28 15.86
C THR A 368 -23.72 -6.14 15.77
N SER A 369 -23.02 -7.17 15.27
CA SER A 369 -21.56 -7.12 15.08
C SER A 369 -21.14 -6.10 14.01
N THR A 370 -21.88 -6.01 12.90
CA THR A 370 -21.55 -5.14 11.76
C THR A 370 -21.51 -3.66 12.15
N ALA A 371 -22.57 -3.17 12.80
CA ALA A 371 -22.67 -1.78 13.23
C ALA A 371 -21.69 -1.48 14.39
N ARG A 372 -21.40 -2.47 15.25
CA ARG A 372 -20.41 -2.32 16.32
C ARG A 372 -19.01 -2.07 15.74
N VAL A 373 -18.56 -2.92 14.82
CA VAL A 373 -17.23 -2.81 14.18
C VAL A 373 -17.12 -1.51 13.39
N ASP A 374 -18.15 -1.11 12.63
CA ASP A 374 -18.13 0.15 11.88
C ASP A 374 -17.95 1.38 12.80
N ASN A 375 -18.68 1.43 13.91
CA ASN A 375 -18.53 2.51 14.89
C ASN A 375 -17.16 2.51 15.57
N GLU A 376 -16.60 1.34 15.83
CA GLU A 376 -15.26 1.18 16.41
C GLU A 376 -14.18 1.69 15.46
N MET A 377 -14.22 1.29 14.19
CA MET A 377 -13.27 1.74 13.15
C MET A 377 -13.37 3.24 12.91
N LYS A 378 -14.59 3.81 12.88
CA LYS A 378 -14.80 5.27 12.77
C LYS A 378 -14.15 6.03 13.92
N ARG A 379 -14.31 5.54 15.15
CA ARG A 379 -13.69 6.16 16.33
C ARG A 379 -12.17 6.07 16.27
N MET A 380 -11.64 4.86 15.99
CA MET A 380 -10.21 4.60 15.92
C MET A 380 -9.50 5.50 14.90
N TYR A 381 -10.10 5.70 13.72
CA TYR A 381 -9.45 6.38 12.60
C TYR A 381 -9.88 7.84 12.39
N SER A 382 -10.78 8.37 13.22
CA SER A 382 -11.28 9.75 13.13
C SER A 382 -10.19 10.83 13.12
N ASN A 383 -9.20 10.71 14.01
CA ASN A 383 -8.09 11.65 14.16
C ASN A 383 -6.75 11.09 13.64
N SER A 384 -6.83 10.09 12.78
CA SER A 384 -5.66 9.47 12.18
C SER A 384 -5.45 9.94 10.74
N ASP A 385 -4.24 9.71 10.24
CA ASP A 385 -3.93 9.92 8.85
C ASP A 385 -4.57 8.84 7.94
N THR A 386 -4.91 7.67 8.49
CA THR A 386 -5.62 6.60 7.78
C THR A 386 -7.06 7.01 7.52
N LYS A 387 -7.52 6.84 6.27
CA LYS A 387 -8.93 7.09 5.92
C LYS A 387 -9.73 5.81 5.85
N TYR A 388 -10.81 5.79 6.61
CA TYR A 388 -11.77 4.70 6.67
C TYR A 388 -13.03 5.06 5.88
N PHE A 389 -13.40 4.20 4.93
CA PHE A 389 -14.63 4.30 4.15
C PHE A 389 -15.53 3.11 4.44
N ARG A 390 -16.81 3.38 4.71
CA ARG A 390 -17.84 2.35 4.84
C ARG A 390 -18.92 2.60 3.80
N PHE A 391 -19.10 1.63 2.90
CA PHE A 391 -20.21 1.62 1.95
C PHE A 391 -21.13 0.46 2.31
N ASP A 392 -22.38 0.75 2.65
CA ASP A 392 -23.35 -0.24 3.11
C ASP A 392 -24.75 0.21 2.71
N VAL A 393 -25.42 -0.58 1.86
CA VAL A 393 -26.72 -0.23 1.28
C VAL A 393 -27.82 -0.40 2.33
N ASP A 394 -28.20 0.69 2.97
CA ASP A 394 -29.07 0.73 4.15
C ASP A 394 -30.57 0.77 3.85
N ARG A 395 -30.98 1.16 2.63
CA ARG A 395 -32.38 1.31 2.22
C ARG A 395 -32.85 0.13 1.35
N GLY A 396 -33.95 -0.51 1.74
CA GLY A 396 -34.68 -1.52 0.93
C GLY A 396 -34.01 -2.90 0.85
N LEU A 397 -32.68 -2.97 0.90
CA LEU A 397 -31.94 -4.24 0.79
C LEU A 397 -32.19 -5.19 1.97
N ALA A 398 -32.67 -4.66 3.10
CA ALA A 398 -33.01 -5.41 4.30
C ALA A 398 -34.40 -6.09 4.22
N ASP A 399 -35.26 -5.69 3.28
CA ASP A 399 -36.53 -6.35 2.96
C ASP A 399 -36.37 -7.42 1.86
N VAL A 400 -35.24 -7.41 1.14
CA VAL A 400 -34.85 -8.50 0.24
C VAL A 400 -34.41 -9.69 1.09
N SER A 401 -35.31 -10.67 1.21
CA SER A 401 -35.01 -11.94 1.87
C SER A 401 -33.82 -12.62 1.19
N LEU A 402 -33.00 -13.34 1.97
CA LEU A 402 -31.86 -14.14 1.50
C LEU A 402 -32.25 -15.19 0.43
N GLU A 403 -33.54 -15.41 0.24
CA GLU A 403 -34.17 -16.50 -0.52
C GLU A 403 -34.53 -16.16 -1.97
N GLN A 404 -34.35 -14.92 -2.41
CA GLN A 404 -34.84 -14.45 -3.71
C GLN A 404 -33.70 -14.03 -4.64
N TRP A 405 -33.09 -15.00 -5.32
CA TRP A 405 -32.23 -14.75 -6.48
C TRP A 405 -32.98 -14.04 -7.62
N MET A 406 -34.32 -14.13 -7.65
CA MET A 406 -35.21 -13.47 -8.62
C MET A 406 -35.34 -11.95 -8.46
N LYS A 407 -34.51 -11.34 -7.60
CA LYS A 407 -34.49 -9.90 -7.30
C LYS A 407 -33.12 -9.28 -7.56
N GLU A 408 -32.29 -9.91 -8.38
CA GLU A 408 -31.02 -9.33 -8.85
C GLU A 408 -31.22 -7.90 -9.37
N ASP A 409 -32.25 -7.68 -10.20
CA ASP A 409 -32.62 -6.37 -10.72
C ASP A 409 -33.00 -5.36 -9.61
N GLU A 410 -33.71 -5.81 -8.58
CA GLU A 410 -34.10 -4.96 -7.44
C GLU A 410 -32.89 -4.60 -6.58
N MET A 411 -32.00 -5.56 -6.29
CA MET A 411 -30.75 -5.30 -5.56
C MET A 411 -29.82 -4.37 -6.33
N ALA A 412 -29.72 -4.56 -7.65
CA ALA A 412 -28.95 -3.69 -8.52
C ALA A 412 -29.52 -2.26 -8.51
N SER A 413 -30.84 -2.12 -8.68
CA SER A 413 -31.53 -0.82 -8.65
C SER A 413 -31.34 -0.09 -7.32
N LEU A 414 -31.47 -0.80 -6.19
CA LEU A 414 -31.27 -0.23 -4.85
C LEU A 414 -29.82 0.18 -4.61
N THR A 415 -28.87 -0.63 -5.09
CA THR A 415 -27.43 -0.32 -4.98
C THR A 415 -27.05 0.87 -5.84
N GLU A 416 -27.57 0.95 -7.06
CA GLU A 416 -27.36 2.09 -7.96
C GLU A 416 -27.93 3.37 -7.36
N LEU A 417 -29.15 3.33 -6.80
CA LEU A 417 -29.74 4.47 -6.11
C LEU A 417 -28.90 4.91 -4.91
N TYR A 418 -28.34 3.96 -4.15
CA TYR A 418 -27.42 4.25 -3.05
C TYR A 418 -26.13 4.91 -3.55
N MET A 419 -25.49 4.37 -4.59
CA MET A 419 -24.24 4.92 -5.13
C MET A 419 -24.42 6.28 -5.80
N ASN A 420 -25.64 6.58 -6.29
CA ASN A 420 -26.02 7.88 -6.84
C ASN A 420 -26.41 8.92 -5.76
N ASP A 421 -26.43 8.55 -4.48
CA ASP A 421 -26.60 9.53 -3.41
C ASP A 421 -25.40 10.48 -3.34
N GLY A 422 -25.67 11.77 -3.15
CA GLY A 422 -24.65 12.81 -3.19
C GLY A 422 -23.54 12.64 -2.15
N GLN A 423 -23.81 11.99 -1.01
CA GLN A 423 -22.78 11.65 -0.04
C GLN A 423 -21.89 10.50 -0.53
N GLN A 424 -22.47 9.47 -1.13
CA GLN A 424 -21.74 8.30 -1.63
C GLN A 424 -20.90 8.65 -2.85
N ILE A 425 -21.40 9.48 -3.77
CA ILE A 425 -20.61 10.01 -4.91
C ILE A 425 -19.35 10.72 -4.41
N ARG A 426 -19.48 11.58 -3.39
CA ARG A 426 -18.32 12.30 -2.83
C ARG A 426 -17.34 11.35 -2.16
N ALA A 427 -17.82 10.38 -1.40
CA ALA A 427 -16.99 9.39 -0.73
C ALA A 427 -16.25 8.49 -1.72
N ALA A 428 -16.93 8.02 -2.77
CA ALA A 428 -16.36 7.19 -3.83
C ALA A 428 -15.28 7.94 -4.63
N ARG A 429 -15.51 9.22 -4.92
CA ARG A 429 -14.52 10.08 -5.58
C ARG A 429 -13.30 10.33 -4.70
N ASP A 430 -13.48 10.68 -3.41
CA ASP A 430 -12.35 10.86 -2.47
C ASP A 430 -11.56 9.56 -2.30
N PHE A 431 -12.25 8.42 -2.22
CA PHE A 431 -11.62 7.11 -2.23
C PHE A 431 -10.79 6.87 -3.50
N GLY A 432 -11.37 7.11 -4.69
CA GLY A 432 -10.68 6.96 -5.97
C GLY A 432 -9.42 7.83 -6.07
N GLU A 433 -9.52 9.10 -5.66
CA GLU A 433 -8.40 10.04 -5.66
C GLU A 433 -7.27 9.57 -4.73
N ARG A 434 -7.60 9.12 -3.52
CA ARG A 434 -6.62 8.59 -2.56
C ARG A 434 -5.96 7.32 -3.08
N MET A 435 -6.75 6.39 -3.61
CA MET A 435 -6.24 5.13 -4.16
C MET A 435 -5.30 5.38 -5.34
N ALA A 436 -5.65 6.28 -6.27
CA ALA A 436 -4.80 6.63 -7.39
C ALA A 436 -3.49 7.31 -6.93
N LYS A 437 -3.54 8.18 -5.90
CA LYS A 437 -2.35 8.80 -5.30
C LYS A 437 -1.45 7.80 -4.57
N LEU A 438 -2.02 6.85 -3.83
CA LEU A 438 -1.25 5.82 -3.10
C LEU A 438 -0.66 4.75 -4.02
N SER A 439 -1.33 4.46 -5.14
CA SER A 439 -0.85 3.51 -6.16
C SER A 439 0.24 4.12 -7.04
N ALA A 440 0.55 5.40 -6.85
CA ALA A 440 1.63 6.11 -7.53
C ALA A 440 2.99 5.63 -7.05
N LEU A 441 3.92 5.40 -7.99
CA LEU A 441 5.29 5.79 -7.71
C LEU A 441 5.27 7.29 -7.37
N PRO A 442 5.95 7.74 -6.30
CA PRO A 442 5.96 9.14 -5.98
C PRO A 442 6.47 9.91 -7.22
N PRO A 443 5.69 10.83 -7.81
CA PRO A 443 6.09 11.51 -9.03
C PRO A 443 7.44 12.21 -8.82
N LYS A 444 8.24 12.32 -9.89
CA LYS A 444 9.24 13.39 -9.90
C LYS A 444 8.48 14.71 -9.86
N PHE A 445 8.79 15.56 -8.90
CA PHE A 445 8.20 16.89 -8.82
C PHE A 445 9.22 17.93 -9.21
N GLU A 446 8.75 18.92 -9.94
CA GLU A 446 9.52 20.05 -10.39
C GLU A 446 8.77 21.32 -10.02
N ILE A 447 9.47 22.24 -9.35
CA ILE A 447 8.93 23.49 -8.82
C ILE A 447 9.72 24.62 -9.49
N SER A 448 9.10 25.29 -10.45
CA SER A 448 9.66 26.46 -11.13
C SER A 448 10.00 27.58 -10.14
N ALA A 449 11.04 28.34 -10.45
CA ALA A 449 11.39 29.56 -9.71
C ALA A 449 10.20 30.50 -9.53
N THR A 450 9.31 30.62 -10.53
CA THR A 450 8.11 31.49 -10.50
C THR A 450 7.09 31.13 -9.40
N GLN A 451 7.14 29.91 -8.87
CA GLN A 451 6.28 29.48 -7.76
C GLN A 451 6.81 29.93 -6.40
N PHE A 452 8.03 30.48 -6.33
CA PHE A 452 8.59 31.04 -5.11
C PHE A 452 8.16 32.50 -4.93
N ALA A 453 7.72 32.82 -3.73
CA ALA A 453 7.52 34.20 -3.33
C ALA A 453 8.83 34.81 -2.85
N VAL A 454 9.12 36.02 -3.33
CA VAL A 454 10.29 36.82 -2.94
C VAL A 454 9.91 37.73 -1.77
N GLY A 455 10.79 37.81 -0.76
CA GLY A 455 10.70 38.77 0.33
C GLY A 455 10.14 38.22 1.65
N MET A 456 10.16 39.07 2.68
CA MET A 456 9.87 38.69 4.09
C MET A 456 8.38 38.51 4.40
N SER A 457 7.48 39.14 3.65
CA SER A 457 6.03 38.89 3.72
C SER A 457 5.59 37.76 2.80
N GLY A 458 6.43 37.34 1.85
CA GLY A 458 6.06 36.38 0.81
C GLY A 458 4.87 36.81 -0.07
N THR A 459 4.49 38.09 -0.02
CA THR A 459 3.60 38.68 -1.01
C THR A 459 4.43 38.87 -2.27
N ARG A 460 4.05 38.27 -3.41
CA ARG A 460 4.74 38.31 -4.72
C ARG A 460 4.97 39.72 -5.33
N LYS A 461 4.94 40.79 -4.54
CA LYS A 461 5.42 42.11 -4.92
C LYS A 461 6.93 42.00 -5.09
N LEU A 462 7.38 41.96 -6.35
CA LEU A 462 8.78 42.07 -6.72
C LEU A 462 9.35 43.31 -6.03
N ASP A 463 10.29 43.07 -5.13
CA ASP A 463 11.22 44.07 -4.66
C ASP A 463 12.33 44.23 -5.72
N ASP A 464 12.98 45.38 -5.78
CA ASP A 464 14.02 45.69 -6.79
C ASP A 464 15.28 44.79 -6.66
N SER A 465 15.30 43.91 -5.64
CA SER A 465 16.38 42.97 -5.33
C SER A 465 16.50 41.79 -6.30
N PHE A 466 15.39 41.31 -6.88
CA PHE A 466 15.37 40.19 -7.83
C PHE A 466 14.64 40.54 -9.13
N LYS A 467 15.22 40.13 -10.26
CA LYS A 467 14.61 40.26 -11.59
C LYS A 467 14.25 38.89 -12.14
N LEU A 468 13.04 38.75 -12.68
CA LEU A 468 12.66 37.56 -13.43
C LEU A 468 13.26 37.65 -14.85
N VAL A 469 13.99 36.62 -15.26
CA VAL A 469 14.71 36.55 -16.54
C VAL A 469 14.39 35.22 -17.21
N HIS A 470 14.26 35.22 -18.55
CA HIS A 470 14.14 34.00 -19.32
C HIS A 470 15.51 33.55 -19.80
N VAL A 471 15.84 32.27 -19.63
CA VAL A 471 17.11 31.68 -20.09
C VAL A 471 16.89 30.75 -21.29
N ASP A 472 17.83 30.74 -22.21
CA ASP A 472 17.84 29.77 -23.31
C ASP A 472 18.33 28.40 -22.80
N PHE A 473 17.55 27.35 -23.07
CA PHE A 473 17.86 25.98 -22.65
C PHE A 473 19.14 25.40 -23.29
N LYS A 474 19.58 25.93 -24.45
CA LYS A 474 20.81 25.47 -25.12
C LYS A 474 22.07 26.13 -24.61
N SER A 475 22.02 27.40 -24.27
CA SER A 475 23.19 28.18 -23.82
C SER A 475 23.22 28.37 -22.30
N GLY A 476 22.09 28.19 -21.63
CA GLY A 476 21.91 28.50 -20.20
C GLY A 476 21.98 30.01 -19.89
N MET A 477 22.04 30.86 -20.93
CA MET A 477 22.22 32.31 -20.82
C MET A 477 20.89 33.05 -20.91
N PRO A 478 20.76 34.24 -20.31
CA PRO A 478 19.61 35.11 -20.49
C PRO A 478 19.31 35.38 -21.97
N ILE A 479 18.04 35.24 -22.37
CA ILE A 479 17.60 35.60 -23.71
C ILE A 479 17.73 37.13 -23.86
N GLY A 480 18.62 37.57 -24.76
CA GLY A 480 18.80 38.98 -25.10
C GLY A 480 20.08 39.66 -24.57
N THR A 481 20.97 38.94 -23.87
CA THR A 481 22.32 39.47 -23.54
C THR A 481 23.33 38.96 -24.57
N GLY A 482 23.40 39.63 -25.72
CA GLY A 482 24.53 39.51 -26.64
C GLY A 482 25.55 40.59 -26.31
N LEU A 483 26.73 40.18 -25.84
CA LEU A 483 27.92 41.02 -26.03
C LEU A 483 28.26 40.92 -27.52
N ASP A 484 28.29 42.06 -28.20
CA ASP A 484 28.77 42.17 -29.57
C ASP A 484 30.18 41.57 -29.68
N THR A 485 30.32 40.43 -30.36
CA THR A 485 31.33 40.20 -31.41
C THR A 485 31.24 38.77 -31.96
N LEU A 486 31.20 38.69 -33.30
CA LEU A 486 31.41 37.53 -34.18
C LEU A 486 30.22 36.56 -34.41
N SER A 487 29.35 37.02 -35.30
CA SER A 487 28.91 36.33 -36.54
C SER A 487 28.32 34.91 -36.45
N LEU A 488 26.99 34.83 -36.35
CA LEU A 488 26.05 34.25 -37.34
C LEU A 488 24.66 34.15 -36.70
N SER A 489 23.84 35.17 -36.88
CA SER A 489 22.41 35.09 -36.55
C SER A 489 21.68 34.20 -37.57
N PRO A 490 20.72 33.37 -37.14
CA PRO A 490 19.47 33.22 -37.85
C PRO A 490 18.29 33.76 -37.01
N PRO A 491 17.17 34.12 -37.66
CA PRO A 491 16.17 35.04 -37.14
C PRO A 491 15.29 34.40 -36.05
N ASN A 492 14.75 35.25 -35.17
CA ASN A 492 13.57 35.05 -34.32
C ASN A 492 13.03 33.60 -34.29
N ARG A 493 13.64 32.73 -33.47
CA ARG A 493 13.05 31.43 -33.15
C ARG A 493 11.98 31.61 -32.06
N SER A 494 10.74 31.33 -32.42
CA SER A 494 9.58 31.30 -31.51
C SER A 494 9.43 29.99 -30.74
N THR A 495 10.24 28.98 -31.05
CA THR A 495 10.21 27.66 -30.40
C THR A 495 11.62 27.22 -30.01
N SER A 496 11.79 26.81 -28.75
CA SER A 496 12.99 26.13 -28.25
C SER A 496 12.84 24.64 -28.55
N PRO A 497 13.81 23.97 -29.21
CA PRO A 497 13.69 22.54 -29.47
C PRO A 497 14.21 21.72 -28.27
N THR A 498 13.38 20.77 -27.84
CA THR A 498 13.65 19.55 -27.04
C THR A 498 14.40 19.74 -25.72
N GLY A 499 13.73 19.40 -24.62
CA GLY A 499 14.23 19.33 -23.24
C GLY A 499 15.41 18.40 -22.93
N GLU A 500 16.18 18.00 -23.94
CA GLU A 500 17.45 17.32 -23.73
C GLU A 500 18.56 18.35 -23.48
N GLY A 501 19.33 18.13 -22.41
CA GLY A 501 20.41 19.03 -22.03
C GLY A 501 21.37 19.33 -23.18
N GLY A 502 21.47 20.60 -23.56
CA GLY A 502 22.35 21.05 -24.63
C GLY A 502 23.83 20.88 -24.27
N LEU A 503 24.68 20.74 -25.29
CA LEU A 503 26.12 20.88 -25.14
C LEU A 503 26.50 22.32 -25.56
N ALA A 504 27.05 23.13 -24.64
CA ALA A 504 27.67 24.42 -24.97
C ALA A 504 29.18 24.34 -24.85
N LEU A 505 29.88 25.24 -25.55
CA LEU A 505 31.33 25.42 -25.40
C LEU A 505 31.57 26.43 -24.26
N ASP A 506 32.49 26.13 -23.34
CA ASP A 506 32.98 27.13 -22.38
C ASP A 506 33.84 28.20 -23.07
N ASP A 507 34.22 29.25 -22.34
CA ASP A 507 35.11 30.31 -22.84
C ASP A 507 36.49 29.78 -23.29
N ASN A 508 36.81 28.52 -22.98
CA ASN A 508 38.03 27.81 -23.34
C ASN A 508 37.82 26.74 -24.45
N GLY A 509 36.63 26.67 -25.07
CA GLY A 509 36.31 25.74 -26.16
C GLY A 509 36.02 24.28 -25.77
N ARG A 510 35.70 23.98 -24.51
CA ARG A 510 35.32 22.62 -24.06
C ARG A 510 33.81 22.41 -24.06
N LEU A 511 33.39 21.24 -24.57
CA LEU A 511 32.00 20.80 -24.56
C LEU A 511 31.48 20.58 -23.13
N ARG A 512 30.36 21.22 -22.82
CA ARG A 512 29.75 21.29 -21.48
C ARG A 512 28.26 20.94 -21.57
N LYS A 513 27.81 20.00 -20.75
CA LYS A 513 26.39 19.64 -20.59
C LYS A 513 25.67 20.74 -19.80
N ILE A 514 24.61 21.31 -20.38
CA ILE A 514 23.73 22.29 -19.74
C ILE A 514 22.46 21.59 -19.30
N TYR A 515 22.08 21.83 -18.06
CA TYR A 515 20.85 21.29 -17.47
C TYR A 515 19.69 22.25 -17.71
N PRO A 516 18.49 21.73 -18.02
CA PRO A 516 17.29 22.56 -18.15
C PRO A 516 16.94 23.22 -16.80
N VAL A 517 16.22 24.34 -16.87
CA VAL A 517 15.56 24.97 -15.71
C VAL A 517 14.52 23.99 -15.13
N ALA A 518 14.13 24.16 -13.87
CA ALA A 518 13.39 23.16 -13.09
C ALA A 518 11.94 22.93 -13.54
N ALA A 519 11.51 23.34 -14.72
CA ALA A 519 10.22 22.98 -15.26
C ALA A 519 10.44 22.75 -16.75
N ASP A 520 10.52 21.49 -17.17
CA ASP A 520 10.28 21.03 -18.55
C ASP A 520 9.86 19.56 -18.45
N LEU A 521 8.76 19.35 -17.70
CA LEU A 521 8.30 18.03 -17.28
C LEU A 521 7.77 17.18 -18.45
N ASP A 522 7.41 17.81 -19.57
CA ASP A 522 6.91 17.18 -20.78
C ASP A 522 7.86 17.32 -21.99
N HIS A 523 9.05 17.91 -21.79
CA HIS A 523 10.06 18.14 -22.83
C HIS A 523 9.57 18.98 -24.01
N ASP A 524 8.53 19.80 -23.81
CA ASP A 524 7.89 20.57 -24.86
C ASP A 524 8.53 21.96 -25.09
N GLY A 525 9.39 22.40 -24.16
CA GLY A 525 10.25 23.57 -24.31
C GLY A 525 9.52 24.91 -24.33
N ARG A 526 8.38 25.03 -23.63
CA ARG A 526 7.64 26.30 -23.54
C ARG A 526 8.46 27.42 -22.88
N ARG A 527 8.14 28.68 -23.24
CA ARG A 527 8.83 29.87 -22.68
C ARG A 527 8.52 30.14 -21.21
N GLU A 528 7.37 29.68 -20.72
CA GLU A 528 6.92 29.83 -19.32
C GLU A 528 7.83 29.05 -18.35
N GLU A 529 8.47 28.01 -18.87
CA GLU A 529 9.36 27.08 -18.21
C GLU A 529 10.83 27.57 -18.14
N ALA A 530 11.17 28.56 -18.97
CA ALA A 530 12.49 29.18 -19.04
C ALA A 530 12.72 30.30 -17.99
N ALA A 531 11.74 30.58 -17.12
CA ALA A 531 11.79 31.73 -16.22
C ALA A 531 12.55 31.44 -14.92
N VAL A 532 13.53 32.29 -14.60
CA VAL A 532 14.42 32.16 -13.44
C VAL A 532 14.54 33.49 -12.69
N TYR A 533 14.80 33.42 -11.38
CA TYR A 533 15.08 34.63 -10.58
C TYR A 533 16.57 34.94 -10.60
N GLN A 534 16.95 36.11 -11.13
CA GLN A 534 18.31 36.64 -11.06
C GLN A 534 18.41 37.64 -9.91
N CYS A 535 19.36 37.41 -9.00
CA CYS A 535 19.68 38.33 -7.92
C CYS A 535 20.52 39.48 -8.48
N LEU A 536 19.99 40.70 -8.45
CA LEU A 536 20.71 41.91 -8.90
C LEU A 536 21.38 42.61 -7.72
N HIS A 537 20.62 42.85 -6.66
CA HIS A 537 21.09 43.60 -5.50
C HIS A 537 20.16 43.36 -4.29
N ALA A 538 20.44 42.31 -3.51
CA ALA A 538 19.61 41.95 -2.36
C ALA A 538 20.25 42.38 -1.03
N ASP A 539 19.55 43.20 -0.24
CA ASP A 539 19.87 43.51 1.16
C ASP A 539 19.53 42.32 2.09
N ASN A 540 18.53 41.53 1.71
CA ASN A 540 18.13 40.31 2.37
C ASN A 540 17.70 39.24 1.34
N ILE A 541 17.96 37.96 1.66
CA ILE A 541 17.55 36.84 0.81
C ILE A 541 16.49 36.03 1.55
N CYS A 542 15.28 36.00 0.99
CA CYS A 542 14.20 35.14 1.45
C CYS A 542 13.31 34.76 0.26
N LEU A 543 13.49 33.55 -0.27
CA LEU A 543 12.62 32.94 -1.27
C LEU A 543 11.89 31.77 -0.63
N ARG A 544 10.56 31.69 -0.76
CA ARG A 544 9.81 30.58 -0.17
C ARG A 544 8.71 30.05 -1.08
N SER A 545 8.46 28.75 -1.01
CA SER A 545 7.32 28.11 -1.66
C SER A 545 6.86 26.92 -0.84
N ILE A 546 5.60 26.53 -0.97
CA ILE A 546 5.06 25.32 -0.37
C ILE A 546 4.46 24.44 -1.47
N LYS A 547 4.73 23.15 -1.40
CA LYS A 547 4.09 22.15 -2.25
C LYS A 547 3.33 21.18 -1.36
N THR A 548 2.03 21.06 -1.62
CA THR A 548 1.14 20.12 -0.94
C THR A 548 0.72 19.00 -1.89
N GLY A 549 0.23 17.89 -1.33
CA GLY A 549 -0.20 16.72 -2.10
C GLY A 549 0.94 15.87 -2.65
N ILE A 550 2.15 15.99 -2.08
CA ILE A 550 3.27 15.09 -2.36
C ILE A 550 2.97 13.74 -1.71
N PRO A 551 3.01 12.61 -2.46
CA PRO A 551 2.80 11.28 -1.87
C PRO A 551 3.79 10.96 -0.74
N GLN A 552 3.38 10.09 0.16
CA GLN A 552 4.27 9.62 1.23
C GLN A 552 5.45 8.82 0.65
N GLY A 553 6.66 9.12 1.11
CA GLY A 553 7.87 8.44 0.65
C GLY A 553 9.14 9.20 1.01
N LYS A 554 10.28 8.61 0.65
CA LYS A 554 11.57 9.30 0.71
C LYS A 554 11.86 9.98 -0.60
N TYR A 555 12.34 11.21 -0.52
CA TYR A 555 12.67 12.03 -1.67
C TYR A 555 14.07 12.60 -1.54
N LYS A 556 14.77 12.62 -2.65
CA LYS A 556 15.99 13.38 -2.85
C LYS A 556 15.61 14.75 -3.38
N VAL A 557 16.11 15.79 -2.74
CA VAL A 557 15.80 17.19 -3.11
C VAL A 557 17.03 17.83 -3.73
N THR A 558 16.83 18.43 -4.90
CA THR A 558 17.87 19.09 -5.69
C THR A 558 17.43 20.51 -6.03
N PHE A 559 18.24 21.50 -5.64
CA PHE A 559 18.04 22.91 -5.97
C PHE A 559 18.85 23.27 -7.22
N LEU A 560 18.25 23.97 -8.18
CA LEU A 560 18.93 24.44 -9.39
C LEU A 560 19.37 25.89 -9.22
N VAL A 561 20.68 26.11 -9.31
CA VAL A 561 21.31 27.43 -9.05
C VAL A 561 22.38 27.70 -10.08
N SER A 562 22.63 28.98 -10.38
CA SER A 562 23.75 29.40 -11.23
C SER A 562 24.52 30.53 -10.54
N PHE A 563 25.85 30.50 -10.60
CA PHE A 563 26.73 31.49 -9.97
C PHE A 563 27.50 32.29 -11.00
N HIS A 564 27.48 33.61 -10.85
CA HIS A 564 28.05 34.57 -11.79
C HIS A 564 29.14 35.42 -11.12
N SER A 565 29.84 36.20 -11.94
CA SER A 565 30.64 37.31 -11.43
C SER A 565 29.74 38.30 -10.71
N SER A 566 30.22 38.76 -9.56
CA SER A 566 29.52 39.61 -8.60
C SER A 566 30.37 40.87 -8.48
N ASP A 567 29.72 42.02 -8.61
CA ASP A 567 30.36 43.33 -8.42
C ASP A 567 30.33 43.74 -6.93
N HIS A 568 29.45 43.12 -6.15
CA HIS A 568 29.26 43.36 -4.71
C HIS A 568 29.72 42.16 -3.86
N THR A 569 29.05 41.91 -2.73
CA THR A 569 29.41 40.80 -1.84
C THR A 569 28.92 39.50 -2.48
N PRO A 570 29.80 38.52 -2.73
CA PRO A 570 29.38 37.26 -3.32
C PRO A 570 28.37 36.52 -2.41
N PRO A 571 27.53 35.63 -2.96
CA PRO A 571 26.46 34.92 -2.27
C PRO A 571 27.00 33.77 -1.40
N ARG A 572 27.93 34.12 -0.50
CA ARG A 572 28.47 33.24 0.54
C ARG A 572 27.44 33.08 1.65
N ASP A 573 27.31 31.86 2.16
CA ASP A 573 26.40 31.44 3.23
C ASP A 573 24.90 31.52 2.89
N VAL A 574 24.53 31.38 1.62
CA VAL A 574 23.13 31.14 1.24
C VAL A 574 22.76 29.70 1.64
N ILE A 575 21.61 29.54 2.29
CA ILE A 575 21.11 28.27 2.82
C ILE A 575 19.82 27.89 2.09
N PHE A 576 19.83 26.72 1.48
CA PHE A 576 18.68 26.08 0.84
C PHE A 576 18.08 25.08 1.82
N SER A 577 16.84 25.31 2.24
CA SER A 577 16.17 24.52 3.26
C SER A 577 14.91 23.89 2.70
N VAL A 578 14.65 22.64 3.07
CA VAL A 578 13.42 21.91 2.76
C VAL A 578 12.99 21.12 3.98
N GLY A 579 11.71 21.17 4.34
CA GLY A 579 11.21 20.51 5.54
C GLY A 579 9.70 20.52 5.63
N LYS A 580 9.17 19.85 6.65
CA LYS A 580 7.77 19.98 7.02
C LYS A 580 7.51 21.38 7.60
N PRO A 581 6.55 22.15 7.08
CA PRO A 581 6.21 23.45 7.63
C PRO A 581 5.51 23.30 9.00
N TYR A 582 5.72 24.24 9.92
CA TYR A 582 4.94 24.28 11.17
C TYR A 582 3.45 24.58 10.92
N ASP A 583 3.17 25.42 9.91
CA ASP A 583 1.83 25.80 9.47
C ASP A 583 1.83 25.90 7.95
N ALA A 584 1.12 24.98 7.29
CA ALA A 584 1.08 24.88 5.84
C ALA A 584 0.26 26.00 5.18
N GLU A 585 -0.75 26.55 5.86
CA GLU A 585 -1.63 27.58 5.30
C GLU A 585 -0.91 28.92 5.21
N ASN A 586 -0.15 29.25 6.26
CA ASN A 586 0.53 30.55 6.37
C ASN A 586 2.01 30.52 5.97
N PHE A 587 2.59 29.37 5.65
CA PHE A 587 4.02 29.24 5.33
C PHE A 587 4.50 30.27 4.29
N ALA A 588 3.72 30.43 3.22
CA ALA A 588 4.08 31.30 2.09
C ALA A 588 3.91 32.80 2.39
N THR A 589 3.04 33.19 3.33
CA THR A 589 2.63 34.59 3.56
C THR A 589 3.04 35.13 4.93
N ARG A 590 3.54 34.27 5.83
CA ARG A 590 3.91 34.65 7.19
C ARG A 590 5.09 35.63 7.19
N PHE A 591 4.88 36.80 7.78
CA PHE A 591 5.94 37.77 7.98
C PHE A 591 6.94 37.29 9.04
N VAL A 592 8.23 37.45 8.76
CA VAL A 592 9.33 37.15 9.70
C VAL A 592 10.27 38.34 9.77
N ASP A 593 10.44 38.91 10.97
CA ASP A 593 11.40 40.00 11.19
C ASP A 593 12.82 39.46 11.34
N VAL A 594 13.64 39.65 10.31
CA VAL A 594 15.03 39.20 10.27
C VAL A 594 15.97 39.96 11.21
N LYS A 595 15.58 41.14 11.71
CA LYS A 595 16.36 41.87 12.71
C LYS A 595 16.32 41.19 14.07
N ILE A 596 15.20 40.53 14.38
CA ILE A 596 15.00 39.76 15.61
C ILE A 596 15.41 38.30 15.39
N THR A 597 14.99 37.71 14.27
CA THR A 597 15.20 36.29 13.98
C THR A 597 16.08 36.09 12.75
N PRO A 598 17.41 35.95 12.92
CA PRO A 598 18.33 35.85 11.78
C PRO A 598 18.23 34.54 11.00
N ASP A 599 17.64 33.48 11.59
CA ASP A 599 17.42 32.18 10.95
C ASP A 599 15.93 31.93 10.74
N VAL A 600 15.45 32.30 9.55
CA VAL A 600 14.04 32.19 9.14
C VAL A 600 13.59 30.72 9.07
N ALA A 601 14.50 29.80 8.74
CA ALA A 601 14.16 28.38 8.58
C ALA A 601 13.71 27.75 9.90
N ALA A 602 14.32 28.14 11.02
CA ALA A 602 13.97 27.61 12.35
C ALA A 602 12.56 28.02 12.81
N VAL A 603 11.98 29.08 12.24
CA VAL A 603 10.64 29.58 12.59
C VAL A 603 9.55 28.96 11.72
N LEU A 604 9.88 28.65 10.46
CA LEU A 604 8.89 28.23 9.47
C LEU A 604 8.88 26.72 9.23
N LEU A 605 10.01 26.04 9.43
CA LEU A 605 10.18 24.61 9.19
C LEU A 605 10.48 23.88 10.50
N GLN A 606 10.01 22.63 10.57
CA GLN A 606 10.29 21.73 11.69
C GLN A 606 11.81 21.41 11.81
N PRO A 607 12.28 20.95 12.98
CA PRO A 607 13.70 20.73 13.25
C PRO A 607 14.38 19.68 12.34
N ASP A 608 13.61 18.79 11.73
CA ASP A 608 14.05 17.75 10.79
C ASP A 608 14.32 18.29 9.37
N ALA A 609 14.16 19.59 9.15
CA ALA A 609 14.41 20.21 7.86
C ALA A 609 15.87 20.05 7.39
N ILE A 610 16.02 19.64 6.14
CA ILE A 610 17.31 19.51 5.47
C ILE A 610 17.79 20.90 5.07
N ARG A 611 19.06 21.21 5.35
CA ARG A 611 19.68 22.49 5.04
C ARG A 611 20.98 22.30 4.30
N VAL A 612 21.09 22.89 3.11
CA VAL A 612 22.29 22.86 2.28
C VAL A 612 22.88 24.26 2.20
N ARG A 613 24.06 24.45 2.78
CA ARG A 613 24.77 25.73 2.76
C ARG A 613 25.70 25.82 1.56
N VAL A 614 25.67 26.96 0.88
CA VAL A 614 26.68 27.33 -0.12
C VAL A 614 27.73 28.21 0.55
N GLY A 615 28.86 27.61 0.92
CA GLY A 615 30.02 28.33 1.45
C GLY A 615 30.94 28.88 0.35
N SER A 616 31.98 29.61 0.74
CA SER A 616 32.95 30.23 -0.17
C SER A 616 33.57 29.24 -1.16
N ARG A 617 33.96 28.04 -0.70
CA ARG A 617 34.56 27.01 -1.56
C ARG A 617 33.65 26.58 -2.71
N ARG A 618 32.37 26.34 -2.41
CA ARG A 618 31.37 25.91 -3.39
C ARG A 618 31.06 27.03 -4.39
N TYR A 619 31.04 28.29 -3.94
CA TYR A 619 30.89 29.44 -4.83
C TYR A 619 32.07 29.55 -5.80
N GLU A 620 33.32 29.58 -5.32
CA GLU A 620 34.50 29.72 -6.19
C GLU A 620 34.65 28.54 -7.17
N GLU A 621 34.23 27.33 -6.75
CA GLU A 621 34.26 26.15 -7.60
C GLU A 621 33.26 26.23 -8.77
N TYR A 622 32.08 26.82 -8.56
CA TYR A 622 31.00 26.81 -9.55
C TYR A 622 30.75 28.16 -10.23
N LYS A 623 31.46 29.21 -9.83
CA LYS A 623 31.41 30.53 -10.47
C LYS A 623 31.74 30.41 -11.97
N GLY A 624 30.86 30.93 -12.82
CA GLY A 624 31.03 30.91 -14.28
C GLY A 624 30.82 29.54 -14.93
N LYS A 625 30.55 28.48 -14.14
CA LYS A 625 30.24 27.14 -14.64
C LYS A 625 28.74 26.93 -14.87
N GLY A 626 27.98 28.03 -14.98
CA GLY A 626 26.52 28.11 -15.18
C GLY A 626 25.67 27.28 -14.20
N TRP A 627 24.60 26.63 -14.70
CA TRP A 627 23.65 25.91 -13.86
C TRP A 627 24.24 24.67 -13.19
N VAL A 628 24.02 24.57 -11.88
CA VAL A 628 24.51 23.51 -11.00
C VAL A 628 23.37 22.98 -10.11
N GLU A 629 23.45 21.68 -9.84
CA GLU A 629 22.55 20.96 -8.94
C GLU A 629 23.12 20.97 -7.52
N ILE A 630 22.42 21.63 -6.60
CA ILE A 630 22.76 21.68 -5.18
C ILE A 630 21.85 20.70 -4.44
N GLN A 631 22.42 19.60 -3.97
CA GLN A 631 21.72 18.57 -3.21
C GLN A 631 22.31 18.45 -1.79
N GLY A 632 21.48 18.00 -0.85
CA GLY A 632 21.92 17.56 0.47
C GLY A 632 22.32 16.09 0.48
N ASP A 633 23.09 15.67 1.48
CA ASP A 633 23.51 14.26 1.65
C ASP A 633 22.42 13.39 2.27
N ILE A 634 21.23 13.96 2.55
CA ILE A 634 20.15 13.34 3.32
C ILE A 634 18.86 13.37 2.48
N GLU A 635 18.07 12.31 2.61
CA GLU A 635 16.75 12.16 2.00
C GLU A 635 15.66 12.75 2.91
N ILE A 636 14.66 13.44 2.35
CA ILE A 636 13.52 13.92 3.12
C ILE A 636 12.39 12.90 3.13
N SER A 637 11.79 12.67 4.30
CA SER A 637 10.61 11.83 4.43
C SER A 637 9.35 12.68 4.38
N VAL A 638 8.47 12.39 3.44
CA VAL A 638 7.17 13.06 3.29
C VAL A 638 6.12 12.22 4.01
N GLY A 639 5.38 12.85 4.94
CA GLY A 639 4.28 12.23 5.67
C GLY A 639 2.97 12.18 4.89
N LEU A 640 1.89 11.76 5.56
CA LEU A 640 0.55 11.65 4.97
C LEU A 640 -0.11 13.01 4.68
N ASP A 641 0.34 14.07 5.36
CA ASP A 641 0.00 15.46 5.08
C ASP A 641 0.52 15.93 3.70
N GLY A 642 1.56 15.28 3.17
CA GLY A 642 2.06 15.50 1.83
C GLY A 642 2.55 16.93 1.58
N ALA A 643 2.96 17.65 2.62
CA ALA A 643 3.32 19.06 2.56
C ALA A 643 4.82 19.27 2.81
N LEU A 644 5.50 19.92 1.86
CA LEU A 644 6.89 20.35 1.99
C LEU A 644 7.00 21.86 1.77
N GLY A 645 7.65 22.53 2.71
CA GLY A 645 8.07 23.92 2.61
C GLY A 645 9.50 24.01 2.10
N PHE A 646 9.72 24.90 1.12
CA PHE A 646 11.02 25.21 0.54
C PHE A 646 11.39 26.65 0.90
N LEU A 647 12.61 26.86 1.35
CA LEU A 647 13.10 28.17 1.79
C LEU A 647 14.56 28.36 1.38
N VAL A 648 14.84 29.43 0.64
CA VAL A 648 16.19 29.93 0.38
C VAL A 648 16.40 31.18 1.21
N SER A 649 17.40 31.18 2.09
CA SER A 649 17.65 32.29 3.00
C SER A 649 19.13 32.57 3.21
N LYS A 650 19.45 33.80 3.63
CA LYS A 650 20.78 34.18 4.11
C LYS A 650 20.63 34.97 5.41
N ARG A 651 21.58 34.80 6.33
CA ARG A 651 21.62 35.59 7.57
C ARG A 651 21.76 37.09 7.23
N TYR A 652 20.77 37.88 7.62
CA TYR A 652 20.77 39.32 7.40
C TYR A 652 21.97 40.00 8.06
N LYS A 653 22.61 40.93 7.33
CA LYS A 653 23.66 41.81 7.81
C LYS A 653 23.35 43.22 7.33
N LYS A 654 23.34 44.17 8.26
CA LYS A 654 23.09 45.57 7.95
C LYS A 654 24.17 46.08 6.97
N ASP A 655 23.74 46.82 5.95
CA ASP A 655 24.61 47.49 4.96
C ASP A 655 25.48 46.53 4.11
N VAL A 656 25.05 45.26 3.96
CA VAL A 656 25.74 44.26 3.11
C VAL A 656 24.81 43.81 1.99
N PHE A 657 25.18 44.12 0.75
CA PHE A 657 24.43 43.74 -0.45
C PHE A 657 24.99 42.51 -1.12
N VAL A 658 24.10 41.66 -1.64
CA VAL A 658 24.43 40.38 -2.26
C VAL A 658 23.92 40.33 -3.69
N ASP A 659 24.77 39.89 -4.62
CA ASP A 659 24.48 39.75 -6.04
C ASP A 659 25.17 38.51 -6.64
N GLY A 660 25.09 38.34 -7.97
CA GLY A 660 25.89 37.35 -8.70
C GLY A 660 25.40 35.89 -8.62
N TRP A 661 24.09 35.66 -8.49
CA TRP A 661 23.51 34.31 -8.60
C TRP A 661 22.09 34.31 -9.18
N SER A 662 21.68 33.16 -9.71
CA SER A 662 20.33 32.93 -10.23
C SER A 662 19.73 31.64 -9.65
N PHE A 663 18.42 31.65 -9.44
CA PHE A 663 17.65 30.52 -8.91
C PHE A 663 16.68 29.99 -9.97
N GLY A 664 16.78 28.70 -10.27
CA GLY A 664 16.05 28.03 -11.34
C GLY A 664 14.90 27.15 -10.85
N GLY A 665 14.80 26.89 -9.54
CA GLY A 665 13.75 26.08 -8.93
C GLY A 665 14.27 24.85 -8.19
N VAL A 666 13.37 23.89 -7.98
CA VAL A 666 13.63 22.68 -7.18
C VAL A 666 13.10 21.45 -7.89
N ARG A 667 13.90 20.38 -7.89
CA ARG A 667 13.49 19.03 -8.29
C ARG A 667 13.41 18.13 -7.06
N LEU A 668 12.35 17.33 -6.97
CA LEU A 668 12.22 16.26 -6.00
C LEU A 668 12.14 14.94 -6.76
N GLU A 669 13.09 14.06 -6.48
CA GLU A 669 13.12 12.73 -7.05
C GLU A 669 12.80 11.70 -5.97
N PRO A 670 11.90 10.75 -6.23
CA PRO A 670 11.66 9.66 -5.28
C PRO A 670 12.91 8.79 -5.13
N VAL A 671 13.23 8.40 -3.90
CA VAL A 671 14.27 7.40 -3.64
C VAL A 671 13.62 6.04 -3.43
N PHE A 672 13.96 5.11 -4.32
CA PHE A 672 13.59 3.71 -4.21
C PHE A 672 14.78 2.97 -3.64
N GLY A 673 14.57 2.26 -2.52
CA GLY A 673 15.65 1.62 -1.79
C GLY A 673 16.42 0.64 -2.67
N SER A 674 17.68 0.96 -2.95
CA SER A 674 18.72 -0.05 -2.87
C SER A 674 19.22 0.00 -1.43
N SER A 675 19.13 -1.12 -0.72
CA SER A 675 19.72 -1.27 0.60
C SER A 675 21.24 -1.11 0.48
N VAL A 676 21.76 0.09 0.73
CA VAL A 676 23.16 0.22 1.11
C VAL A 676 23.20 -0.07 2.61
N VAL A 677 23.71 -1.26 2.93
CA VAL A 677 24.10 -1.67 4.28
C VAL A 677 25.14 -0.68 4.79
N GLY A 678 24.68 0.35 5.50
CA GLY A 678 25.52 1.23 6.29
C GLY A 678 25.71 0.59 7.65
N SER A 679 26.85 -0.09 7.84
CA SER A 679 27.33 -0.55 9.13
C SER A 679 27.17 0.54 10.21
N PRO A 680 26.62 0.23 11.40
CA PRO A 680 26.54 1.20 12.47
C PRO A 680 27.97 1.54 12.94
N ARG A 681 28.39 2.79 12.76
CA ARG A 681 29.49 3.34 13.53
C ARG A 681 28.98 3.61 14.94
N ILE A 682 29.52 2.83 15.86
CA ILE A 682 29.45 3.04 17.30
C ILE A 682 30.05 4.41 17.63
N VAL A 683 29.33 5.20 18.41
CA VAL A 683 29.91 6.07 19.45
C VAL A 683 29.13 5.82 20.73
#